data_AF-A0A9W4JSD9-F1
#
_entry.id   AF-A0A9W4JSD9-F1
#
_cell.length_a   1.000
_cell.length_b   1.000
_cell.length_c   1.000
_cell.angle_alpha   90.00
_cell.angle_beta   90.00
_cell.angle_gamma   90.00
#
_symmetry.space_group_name_H-M   'P 1'
#
loop_
_entity.id
_entity.type
_entity.pdbx_description
1 polymer ?
#
loop_
_entity_poly.entity_id
_entity_poly.type
_entity_poly.pdbx_seq_one_letter_code
_entity_poly.pdbx_strand_id
1 'polypeptide(L)'
;MAPPNPLPLSDEWKDADEYVSALLSFTTESVMFMNLCGGVHILDFLTRDPDLYTSLLPEDWCAFFEHHDIHSILQLLLREDIGPLCEQAETNTTDRSWNGSAFPPVSLLEYIRNIRRLSLRREFTPDKSQSLPRHIVVGMNKKKAHEVEQFSRYVASLSETIEESRGEPLTHIADFGSGQNYLGRTLASAPYHKHIIAIERKHQYISGANRMDVHARLAKDEKKKFMHNAKLAKLKKPKKQKNQCDDCTDTPELASPENPDVSEIKVQAQSEPTETPQEEAIGQVEDDIFSDTLGGMSLEANDILTSVEHKPPVFKPPPEVDSRGTVSYIEHEIKDGYLEPIIEHVVDPKTPVESRTATDEVVTQSENKPSDPRVMVVSLHSCGNLVHHGVRSLVLNPSVVAIAMIGCCYNLLTERLGPATYKIPILRSSHPRLKQTGSSWDPHGFPMSKLYEEYEAKTTKGVKLNITARAMAVQAPYNWGHADSEGFFTRHFYRALLQRVLLDHGIIPKADVPKDLYADDPENPESGIALIVGSLRKSAFVSFTSYVRAATVKLSQDPLRGDEVKKRVCTMTDEELQGYETEYLPTRKNLSIVWALMAFSSQVVEAAIVVDRWQFLREHDSVKECWVEPVFEYGQSPRNLAVIGIKK
;
A
#
# COMPACT_ATOMS: atom_id res chain seq x y z
N MET A 1 17.59 -22.07 -8.63
CA MET A 1 16.69 -23.18 -8.99
C MET A 1 15.41 -23.08 -8.17
N ALA A 2 14.27 -23.58 -8.64
CA ALA A 2 13.05 -23.62 -7.84
C ALA A 2 13.23 -24.42 -6.52
N PRO A 3 12.60 -24.00 -5.41
CA PRO A 3 12.59 -24.75 -4.16
C PRO A 3 11.75 -26.04 -4.27
N PRO A 4 12.02 -27.09 -3.46
CA PRO A 4 11.24 -28.33 -3.47
C PRO A 4 9.74 -28.14 -3.18
N ASN A 5 9.42 -27.18 -2.28
CA ASN A 5 8.06 -26.75 -2.00
C ASN A 5 7.81 -25.43 -2.75
N PRO A 6 6.86 -25.35 -3.70
CA PRO A 6 6.65 -24.16 -4.52
C PRO A 6 5.93 -23.02 -3.78
N LEU A 7 5.51 -23.24 -2.53
CA LEU A 7 4.93 -22.24 -1.65
C LEU A 7 5.62 -22.31 -0.28
N PRO A 8 5.79 -21.19 0.45
CA PRO A 8 6.36 -21.20 1.79
C PRO A 8 5.29 -21.63 2.78
N LEU A 9 5.13 -22.95 2.96
CA LEU A 9 4.09 -23.58 3.78
C LEU A 9 4.60 -24.10 5.12
N SER A 10 3.69 -24.33 6.05
CA SER A 10 3.90 -25.18 7.24
C SER A 10 4.26 -26.62 6.82
N ASP A 11 5.09 -27.31 7.61
CA ASP A 11 5.53 -28.69 7.32
C ASP A 11 4.42 -29.72 7.57
N GLU A 12 3.26 -29.30 8.07
CA GLU A 12 2.05 -30.13 8.18
C GLU A 12 1.38 -30.41 6.82
N TRP A 13 1.72 -29.63 5.79
CA TRP A 13 1.16 -29.77 4.45
C TRP A 13 1.95 -30.75 3.59
N LYS A 14 1.28 -31.82 3.14
CA LYS A 14 1.88 -32.86 2.28
C LYS A 14 2.29 -32.33 0.90
N ASP A 15 1.47 -31.46 0.32
CA ASP A 15 1.73 -30.79 -0.95
C ASP A 15 0.94 -29.47 -1.06
N ALA A 16 1.21 -28.72 -2.13
CA ALA A 16 0.58 -27.42 -2.36
C ALA A 16 -0.91 -27.52 -2.75
N ASP A 17 -1.38 -28.64 -3.31
CA ASP A 17 -2.76 -28.79 -3.76
C ASP A 17 -3.71 -29.05 -2.59
N GLU A 18 -3.28 -29.84 -1.60
CA GLU A 18 -3.98 -30.00 -0.32
C GLU A 18 -4.13 -28.66 0.42
N TYR A 19 -3.05 -27.86 0.45
CA TYR A 19 -3.06 -26.51 1.02
C TYR A 19 -4.02 -25.56 0.27
N VAL A 20 -3.97 -25.52 -1.06
CA VAL A 20 -4.87 -24.67 -1.87
C VAL A 20 -6.33 -25.06 -1.64
N SER A 21 -6.65 -26.35 -1.62
CA SER A 21 -8.00 -26.84 -1.36
C SER A 21 -8.52 -26.38 0.01
N ALA A 22 -7.71 -26.50 1.06
CA ALA A 22 -8.07 -26.06 2.40
C ALA A 22 -8.16 -24.54 2.54
N LEU A 23 -7.30 -23.78 1.85
CA LEU A 23 -7.34 -22.32 1.80
C LEU A 23 -8.60 -21.81 1.11
N LEU A 24 -8.98 -22.38 -0.04
CA LEU A 24 -10.21 -22.06 -0.77
C LEU A 24 -11.46 -22.38 0.07
N SER A 25 -11.51 -23.55 0.69
CA SER A 25 -12.61 -23.95 1.58
C SER A 25 -12.75 -23.02 2.79
N PHE A 26 -11.66 -22.76 3.52
CA PHE A 26 -11.72 -21.89 4.70
C PHE A 26 -12.10 -20.45 4.33
N THR A 27 -11.51 -19.87 3.27
CA THR A 27 -11.78 -18.48 2.90
C THR A 27 -13.20 -18.21 2.41
N THR A 28 -13.90 -19.24 1.91
CA THR A 28 -15.28 -19.13 1.37
C THR A 28 -16.38 -19.68 2.29
N GLU A 29 -16.06 -20.58 3.23
CA GLU A 29 -17.04 -21.18 4.14
C GLU A 29 -16.92 -20.74 5.60
N SER A 30 -15.75 -20.24 6.05
CA SER A 30 -15.57 -19.82 7.45
C SER A 30 -16.26 -18.49 7.75
N VAL A 31 -17.46 -18.55 8.33
CA VAL A 31 -18.28 -17.36 8.68
C VAL A 31 -17.52 -16.38 9.57
N MET A 32 -16.74 -16.86 10.54
CA MET A 32 -15.93 -16.00 11.42
C MET A 32 -14.86 -15.23 10.65
N PHE A 33 -14.17 -15.89 9.71
CA PHE A 33 -13.19 -15.26 8.83
C PHE A 33 -13.83 -14.24 7.88
N MET A 34 -14.96 -14.59 7.26
CA MET A 34 -15.71 -13.69 6.38
C MET A 34 -16.23 -12.45 7.12
N ASN A 35 -16.66 -12.60 8.37
CA ASN A 35 -17.00 -11.49 9.26
C ASN A 35 -15.80 -10.59 9.55
N LEU A 36 -14.71 -11.15 10.09
CA LEU A 36 -13.52 -10.39 10.51
C LEU A 36 -12.80 -9.73 9.34
N CYS A 37 -12.63 -10.40 8.20
CA CYS A 37 -11.93 -9.83 7.05
C CYS A 37 -12.84 -9.02 6.12
N GLY A 38 -14.17 -9.18 6.16
CA GLY A 38 -15.08 -8.54 5.20
C GLY A 38 -16.25 -7.74 5.80
N GLY A 39 -16.90 -8.28 6.84
CA GLY A 39 -18.11 -7.71 7.42
C GLY A 39 -17.86 -6.44 8.24
N VAL A 40 -16.79 -6.39 9.03
CA VAL A 40 -16.56 -5.31 10.01
C VAL A 40 -16.24 -3.95 9.36
N HIS A 41 -16.94 -2.90 9.81
CA HIS A 41 -16.56 -1.50 9.64
C HIS A 41 -16.31 -0.86 11.02
N ILE A 42 -15.04 -0.62 11.37
CA ILE A 42 -14.63 -0.23 12.72
C ILE A 42 -15.12 1.16 13.15
N LEU A 43 -15.44 2.03 12.19
CA LEU A 43 -16.02 3.35 12.49
C LEU A 43 -17.44 3.22 13.07
N ASP A 44 -18.14 2.13 12.76
CA ASP A 44 -19.50 1.88 13.22
C ASP A 44 -19.52 1.19 14.61
N PHE A 45 -18.38 1.03 15.28
CA PHE A 45 -18.24 0.24 16.52
C PHE A 45 -19.05 0.81 17.71
N LEU A 46 -19.25 2.13 17.77
CA LEU A 46 -19.97 2.81 18.86
C LEU A 46 -21.33 3.41 18.44
N THR A 47 -21.67 3.34 17.16
CA THR A 47 -22.90 3.93 16.58
C THR A 47 -23.98 2.89 16.26
N ARG A 48 -23.73 1.62 16.62
CA ARG A 48 -24.56 0.46 16.27
C ARG A 48 -25.21 -0.20 17.48
N ASP A 49 -26.32 -0.86 17.18
CA ASP A 49 -27.28 -1.42 18.13
C ASP A 49 -28.01 -2.61 17.45
N PRO A 50 -27.86 -3.86 17.94
CA PRO A 50 -26.95 -4.29 19.00
C PRO A 50 -25.47 -3.99 18.68
N ASP A 51 -24.63 -4.00 19.71
CA ASP A 51 -23.24 -3.55 19.59
C ASP A 51 -22.38 -4.48 18.71
N LEU A 52 -21.33 -3.91 18.10
CA LEU A 52 -20.49 -4.60 17.13
C LEU A 52 -19.60 -5.70 17.75
N TYR A 53 -19.37 -5.71 19.07
CA TYR A 53 -18.52 -6.70 19.72
C TYR A 53 -19.32 -7.98 20.00
N THR A 54 -20.45 -7.87 20.70
CA THR A 54 -21.32 -9.01 21.03
C THR A 54 -22.01 -9.61 19.82
N SER A 55 -22.32 -8.80 18.79
CA SER A 55 -22.92 -9.28 17.54
C SER A 55 -21.94 -9.98 16.59
N LEU A 56 -20.63 -9.88 16.85
CA LEU A 56 -19.56 -10.41 15.99
C LEU A 56 -18.90 -11.65 16.59
N LEU A 57 -18.62 -11.63 17.89
CA LEU A 57 -17.79 -12.63 18.56
C LEU A 57 -18.64 -13.62 19.38
N PRO A 58 -18.25 -14.90 19.45
CA PRO A 58 -18.90 -15.89 20.31
C PRO A 58 -18.89 -15.49 21.80
N GLU A 59 -19.91 -15.91 22.55
CA GLU A 59 -20.05 -15.60 23.98
C GLU A 59 -18.90 -16.17 24.83
N ASP A 60 -18.42 -17.37 24.50
CA ASP A 60 -17.24 -18.01 25.13
C ASP A 60 -15.95 -17.22 24.86
N TRP A 61 -15.80 -16.65 23.66
CA TRP A 61 -14.67 -15.76 23.34
C TRP A 61 -14.76 -14.46 24.13
N CYS A 62 -15.94 -13.83 24.17
CA CYS A 62 -16.18 -12.60 24.91
C CYS A 62 -15.87 -12.77 26.41
N ALA A 63 -16.35 -13.85 27.03
CA ALA A 63 -16.08 -14.17 28.44
C ALA A 63 -14.59 -14.42 28.71
N PHE A 64 -13.89 -15.12 27.81
CA PHE A 64 -12.43 -15.29 27.92
C PHE A 64 -11.68 -13.96 27.79
N PHE A 65 -12.05 -13.11 26.83
CA PHE A 65 -11.40 -11.81 26.62
C PHE A 65 -11.70 -10.78 27.74
N GLU A 66 -12.83 -10.90 28.44
CA GLU A 66 -13.12 -10.09 29.63
C GLU A 66 -12.01 -10.25 30.69
N HIS A 67 -11.57 -11.49 30.92
CA HIS A 67 -10.61 -11.89 31.94
C HIS A 67 -9.13 -11.58 31.63
N HIS A 68 -8.83 -10.97 30.48
CA HIS A 68 -7.47 -10.71 30.01
C HIS A 68 -7.27 -9.29 29.45
N ASP A 69 -6.03 -8.83 29.44
CA ASP A 69 -5.62 -7.58 28.78
C ASP A 69 -5.28 -7.82 27.29
N ILE A 70 -5.22 -6.73 26.53
CA ILE A 70 -4.99 -6.78 25.08
C ILE A 70 -3.59 -7.31 24.68
N HIS A 71 -2.55 -7.11 25.50
CA HIS A 71 -1.21 -7.61 25.19
C HIS A 71 -1.07 -9.11 25.45
N SER A 72 -1.71 -9.63 26.51
CA SER A 72 -1.88 -11.08 26.68
C SER A 72 -2.61 -11.69 25.48
N ILE A 73 -3.73 -11.08 25.05
CA ILE A 73 -4.49 -11.57 23.88
C ILE A 73 -3.64 -11.52 22.59
N LEU A 74 -2.88 -10.44 22.35
CA LEU A 74 -1.94 -10.36 21.24
C LEU A 74 -0.82 -11.40 21.31
N GLN A 75 -0.34 -11.74 22.50
CA GLN A 75 0.66 -12.78 22.71
C GLN A 75 0.09 -14.16 22.33
N LEU A 76 -1.12 -14.49 22.77
CA LEU A 76 -1.81 -15.74 22.40
C LEU A 76 -2.06 -15.85 20.90
N LEU A 77 -2.58 -14.79 20.27
CA LEU A 77 -2.86 -14.79 18.83
C LEU A 77 -1.56 -14.97 18.01
N LEU A 78 -0.50 -14.24 18.33
CA LEU A 78 0.64 -14.01 17.43
C LEU A 78 1.94 -14.73 17.80
N ARG A 79 2.18 -15.13 19.06
CA ARG A 79 3.56 -15.47 19.50
C ARG A 79 3.68 -16.69 20.41
N GLU A 80 2.65 -17.02 21.16
CA GLU A 80 2.62 -18.20 22.02
C GLU A 80 2.44 -19.48 21.20
N ASP A 81 3.13 -20.56 21.55
CA ASP A 81 2.84 -21.88 20.99
C ASP A 81 1.54 -22.42 21.62
N ILE A 82 0.54 -22.63 20.76
CA ILE A 82 -0.78 -23.12 21.18
C ILE A 82 -0.88 -24.65 21.16
N GLY A 83 0.16 -25.38 20.73
CA GLY A 83 0.16 -26.86 20.73
C GLY A 83 -0.20 -27.45 22.11
N PRO A 84 0.53 -27.09 23.19
CA PRO A 84 0.21 -27.52 24.55
C PRO A 84 -1.15 -27.06 25.06
N LEU A 85 -1.71 -25.97 24.52
CA LEU A 85 -3.05 -25.48 24.86
C LEU A 85 -4.14 -26.30 24.15
N CYS A 86 -3.92 -26.70 22.90
CA CYS A 86 -4.80 -27.64 22.17
C CYS A 86 -4.82 -29.01 22.86
N GLU A 87 -3.67 -29.56 23.26
CA GLU A 87 -3.60 -30.82 23.99
C GLU A 87 -4.36 -30.74 25.33
N GLN A 88 -4.17 -29.65 26.09
CA GLN A 88 -4.95 -29.40 27.31
C GLN A 88 -6.45 -29.22 27.03
N ALA A 89 -6.82 -28.59 25.90
CA ALA A 89 -8.21 -28.42 25.47
C ALA A 89 -8.93 -29.76 25.20
N GLU A 90 -8.20 -30.75 24.67
CA GLU A 90 -8.70 -32.11 24.43
C GLU A 90 -8.81 -32.94 25.73
N THR A 91 -7.97 -32.69 26.74
CA THR A 91 -8.16 -33.33 28.06
C THR A 91 -9.38 -32.77 28.79
N ASN A 92 -10.29 -33.63 29.28
CA ASN A 92 -11.45 -33.23 30.09
C ASN A 92 -11.09 -32.84 31.54
N THR A 93 -10.08 -31.98 31.71
CA THR A 93 -9.67 -31.42 33.00
C THR A 93 -10.49 -30.16 33.30
N THR A 94 -11.01 -30.03 34.53
CA THR A 94 -11.83 -28.88 34.94
C THR A 94 -10.99 -27.68 35.35
N ASP A 95 -9.85 -27.92 36.00
CA ASP A 95 -8.99 -26.89 36.59
C ASP A 95 -7.98 -26.34 35.57
N ARG A 96 -8.47 -26.01 34.36
CA ARG A 96 -7.66 -25.40 33.30
C ARG A 96 -7.64 -23.88 33.48
N SER A 97 -6.44 -23.31 33.50
CA SER A 97 -6.22 -21.87 33.58
C SER A 97 -5.11 -21.45 32.63
N TRP A 98 -5.24 -20.28 31.99
CA TRP A 98 -4.18 -19.67 31.19
C TRP A 98 -3.77 -18.34 31.82
N ASN A 99 -2.46 -18.07 31.94
CA ASN A 99 -1.91 -16.93 32.68
C ASN A 99 -2.50 -16.71 34.10
N GLY A 100 -2.92 -17.79 34.76
CA GLY A 100 -3.54 -17.74 36.10
C GLY A 100 -5.01 -17.30 36.12
N SER A 101 -5.65 -17.23 34.95
CA SER A 101 -7.01 -16.76 34.72
C SER A 101 -7.75 -17.72 33.75
N ALA A 102 -8.87 -17.29 33.16
CA ALA A 102 -9.73 -18.13 32.32
C ALA A 102 -8.96 -18.81 31.17
N PHE A 103 -9.27 -20.08 30.87
CA PHE A 103 -8.63 -20.81 29.78
C PHE A 103 -9.23 -20.42 28.40
N PRO A 104 -8.43 -20.31 27.32
CA PRO A 104 -8.95 -19.99 25.99
C PRO A 104 -9.93 -21.05 25.46
N PRO A 105 -11.08 -20.67 24.87
CA PRO A 105 -12.03 -21.63 24.35
C PRO A 105 -11.46 -22.49 23.22
N VAL A 106 -11.94 -23.74 23.11
CA VAL A 106 -11.53 -24.68 22.06
C VAL A 106 -11.77 -24.10 20.66
N SER A 107 -12.91 -23.41 20.49
CA SER A 107 -13.31 -22.69 19.28
C SER A 107 -12.32 -21.58 18.88
N LEU A 108 -11.73 -20.88 19.87
CA LEU A 108 -10.71 -19.84 19.67
C LEU A 108 -9.35 -20.47 19.32
N LEU A 109 -8.94 -21.52 20.04
CA LEU A 109 -7.68 -22.23 19.74
C LEU A 109 -7.70 -22.84 18.33
N GLU A 110 -8.81 -23.45 17.92
CA GLU A 110 -9.00 -23.96 16.57
C GLU A 110 -8.93 -22.83 15.53
N TYR A 111 -9.55 -21.67 15.79
CA TYR A 111 -9.48 -20.52 14.90
C TYR A 111 -8.04 -19.97 14.77
N ILE A 112 -7.30 -19.87 15.88
CA ILE A 112 -5.88 -19.45 15.87
C ILE A 112 -5.03 -20.46 15.08
N ARG A 113 -5.23 -21.77 15.28
CA ARG A 113 -4.56 -22.82 14.51
C ARG A 113 -4.87 -22.70 13.02
N ASN A 114 -6.14 -22.50 12.66
CA ASN A 114 -6.60 -22.35 11.29
C ASN A 114 -5.98 -21.13 10.59
N ILE A 115 -5.96 -19.96 11.24
CA ILE A 115 -5.31 -18.76 10.67
C ILE A 115 -3.79 -18.95 10.54
N ARG A 116 -3.11 -19.57 11.52
CA ARG A 116 -1.66 -19.80 11.46
C ARG A 116 -1.27 -20.79 10.35
N ARG A 117 -1.91 -21.96 10.25
CA ARG A 117 -1.57 -22.99 9.25
C ARG A 117 -1.89 -22.60 7.80
N LEU A 118 -2.87 -21.70 7.61
CA LEU A 118 -3.27 -21.15 6.31
C LEU A 118 -2.53 -19.86 5.95
N SER A 119 -1.78 -19.26 6.89
CA SER A 119 -0.87 -18.16 6.57
C SER A 119 0.40 -18.72 5.96
N LEU A 120 0.82 -18.15 4.82
CA LEU A 120 2.14 -18.41 4.25
C LEU A 120 3.23 -18.05 5.27
N ARG A 121 4.33 -18.82 5.31
CA ARG A 121 5.55 -18.53 6.08
C ARG A 121 6.20 -17.20 5.64
N ARG A 122 7.08 -16.65 6.47
CA ARG A 122 7.73 -15.31 6.30
C ARG A 122 9.22 -15.30 6.62
N GLU A 123 9.74 -16.41 7.11
CA GLU A 123 11.12 -16.61 7.56
C GLU A 123 12.09 -16.43 6.38
N PHE A 124 13.11 -15.60 6.58
CA PHE A 124 14.15 -15.31 5.58
C PHE A 124 15.52 -15.62 6.18
N THR A 125 16.33 -16.42 5.47
CA THR A 125 17.71 -16.69 5.87
C THR A 125 18.64 -15.79 5.04
N PRO A 126 19.25 -14.74 5.62
CA PRO A 126 20.13 -13.86 4.86
C PRO A 126 21.46 -14.53 4.51
N ASP A 127 21.83 -14.46 3.23
CA ASP A 127 23.21 -14.71 2.81
C ASP A 127 24.19 -13.72 3.44
N LYS A 128 25.45 -14.13 3.59
CA LYS A 128 26.52 -13.35 4.22
C LYS A 128 26.86 -12.12 3.39
N SER A 129 26.26 -10.99 3.74
CA SER A 129 26.25 -9.78 2.92
C SER A 129 27.49 -8.87 3.07
N GLN A 130 27.73 -8.07 2.03
CA GLN A 130 28.43 -6.80 2.13
C GLN A 130 27.43 -5.67 1.88
N SER A 131 27.32 -4.72 2.80
CA SER A 131 26.35 -3.62 2.74
C SER A 131 26.49 -2.79 1.46
N LEU A 132 25.37 -2.36 0.87
CA LEU A 132 25.39 -1.55 -0.36
C LEU A 132 26.30 -0.28 -0.25
N PRO A 133 27.06 0.06 -1.30
CA PRO A 133 27.91 1.25 -1.32
C PRO A 133 27.16 2.55 -1.02
N ARG A 134 27.77 3.43 -0.20
CA ARG A 134 27.21 4.73 0.25
C ARG A 134 26.70 5.66 -0.87
N HIS A 135 27.16 5.48 -2.10
CA HIS A 135 26.76 6.30 -3.25
C HIS A 135 25.53 5.77 -4.00
N ILE A 136 25.12 4.52 -3.75
CA ILE A 136 23.92 3.90 -4.29
C ILE A 136 22.73 4.12 -3.34
N VAL A 137 22.93 3.96 -2.03
CA VAL A 137 21.89 4.11 -0.98
C VAL A 137 21.41 5.55 -0.72
N VAL A 138 21.79 6.52 -1.55
CA VAL A 138 21.45 7.94 -1.34
C VAL A 138 19.94 8.15 -1.40
N GLY A 139 19.37 8.68 -0.32
CA GLY A 139 17.93 8.91 -0.17
C GLY A 139 17.13 7.69 0.32
N MET A 140 17.72 6.50 0.40
CA MET A 140 17.05 5.33 0.99
C MET A 140 16.99 5.45 2.52
N ASN A 141 15.83 5.17 3.11
CA ASN A 141 15.73 4.88 4.55
C ASN A 141 16.20 3.45 4.85
N LYS A 142 16.40 3.09 6.13
CA LYS A 142 16.90 1.76 6.55
C LYS A 142 16.11 0.61 5.91
N LYS A 143 14.77 0.69 5.95
CA LYS A 143 13.86 -0.30 5.34
C LYS A 143 14.09 -0.43 3.83
N LYS A 144 14.10 0.69 3.10
CA LYS A 144 14.27 0.69 1.63
C LYS A 144 15.66 0.20 1.23
N ALA A 145 16.70 0.54 1.98
CA ALA A 145 18.05 0.04 1.76
C ALA A 145 18.12 -1.49 1.92
N HIS A 146 17.54 -2.03 2.99
CA HIS A 146 17.45 -3.48 3.22
C HIS A 146 16.68 -4.22 2.12
N GLU A 147 15.49 -3.74 1.75
CA GLU A 147 14.69 -4.32 0.64
C GLU A 147 15.46 -4.37 -0.67
N VAL A 148 16.10 -3.25 -1.06
CA VAL A 148 16.85 -3.13 -2.32
C VAL A 148 18.14 -3.94 -2.28
N GLU A 149 18.80 -3.99 -1.12
CA GLU A 149 20.02 -4.77 -0.93
C GLU A 149 19.78 -6.28 -1.13
N GLN A 150 18.76 -6.84 -0.48
CA GLN A 150 18.49 -8.28 -0.61
C GLN A 150 17.85 -8.63 -1.94
N PHE A 151 16.86 -7.84 -2.40
CA PHE A 151 16.16 -8.17 -3.65
C PHE A 151 17.06 -7.99 -4.88
N SER A 152 18.04 -7.07 -4.87
CA SER A 152 19.04 -7.00 -5.95
C SER A 152 19.96 -8.23 -6.02
N ARG A 153 20.33 -8.84 -4.88
CA ARG A 153 21.04 -10.13 -4.87
C ARG A 153 20.18 -11.25 -5.41
N TYR A 154 18.95 -11.35 -4.92
CA TYR A 154 17.99 -12.37 -5.34
C TYR A 154 17.76 -12.31 -6.86
N VAL A 155 17.50 -11.11 -7.41
CA VAL A 155 17.33 -10.88 -8.85
C VAL A 155 18.60 -11.20 -9.64
N ALA A 156 19.80 -10.94 -9.11
CA ALA A 156 21.06 -11.31 -9.77
C ALA A 156 21.28 -12.84 -9.81
N SER A 157 21.09 -13.55 -8.69
CA SER A 157 21.26 -15.01 -8.62
C SER A 157 20.15 -15.76 -9.38
N LEU A 158 18.93 -15.22 -9.41
CA LEU A 158 17.86 -15.70 -10.27
C LEU A 158 18.21 -15.49 -11.75
N SER A 159 18.82 -14.35 -12.11
CA SER A 159 19.34 -14.14 -13.46
C SER A 159 20.31 -15.27 -13.82
N GLU A 160 21.37 -15.45 -13.02
CA GLU A 160 22.41 -16.48 -13.23
C GLU A 160 21.82 -17.89 -13.38
N THR A 161 20.86 -18.27 -12.53
CA THR A 161 20.08 -19.53 -12.65
C THR A 161 19.41 -19.68 -14.03
N ILE A 162 18.86 -18.59 -14.59
CA ILE A 162 18.21 -18.59 -15.90
C ILE A 162 19.26 -18.71 -17.01
N GLU A 163 20.39 -18.00 -16.91
CA GLU A 163 21.49 -18.09 -17.91
C GLU A 163 22.07 -19.52 -17.96
N GLU A 164 22.29 -20.15 -16.79
CA GLU A 164 22.73 -21.55 -16.69
C GLU A 164 21.70 -22.55 -17.22
N SER A 165 20.41 -22.39 -16.89
CA SER A 165 19.37 -23.38 -17.21
C SER A 165 18.79 -23.26 -18.62
N ARG A 166 18.96 -22.11 -19.30
CA ARG A 166 18.63 -21.91 -20.72
C ARG A 166 19.84 -22.03 -21.65
N GLY A 167 21.06 -21.79 -21.13
CA GLY A 167 22.27 -21.62 -21.95
C GLY A 167 22.37 -20.25 -22.64
N GLU A 168 21.48 -19.31 -22.30
CA GLU A 168 21.34 -18.01 -22.95
C GLU A 168 21.20 -16.89 -21.90
N PRO A 169 22.04 -15.85 -21.91
CA PRO A 169 21.96 -14.78 -20.93
C PRO A 169 20.73 -13.88 -21.14
N LEU A 170 20.22 -13.32 -20.03
CA LEU A 170 19.21 -12.27 -20.08
C LEU A 170 19.79 -11.02 -20.77
N THR A 171 19.01 -10.38 -21.64
CA THR A 171 19.43 -9.12 -22.26
C THR A 171 19.13 -7.93 -21.36
N HIS A 172 17.96 -7.93 -20.69
CA HIS A 172 17.48 -6.80 -19.88
C HIS A 172 16.64 -7.27 -18.68
N ILE A 173 16.50 -6.38 -17.70
CA ILE A 173 15.58 -6.50 -16.57
C ILE A 173 14.63 -5.30 -16.59
N ALA A 174 13.32 -5.53 -16.61
CA ALA A 174 12.31 -4.47 -16.61
C ALA A 174 11.74 -4.23 -15.20
N ASP A 175 11.90 -3.03 -14.64
CA ASP A 175 11.46 -2.67 -13.28
C ASP A 175 10.09 -1.97 -13.34
N PHE A 176 9.04 -2.66 -12.89
CA PHE A 176 7.64 -2.24 -12.96
C PHE A 176 7.26 -1.29 -11.81
N GLY A 177 6.90 -0.05 -12.14
CA GLY A 177 6.60 0.98 -11.14
C GLY A 177 7.85 1.46 -10.42
N SER A 178 8.95 1.56 -11.18
CA SER A 178 10.31 1.83 -10.68
C SER A 178 10.41 3.11 -9.83
N GLY A 179 9.58 4.12 -10.06
CA GLY A 179 9.51 5.34 -9.27
C GLY A 179 10.84 6.09 -9.18
N GLN A 180 11.49 6.03 -8.02
CA GLN A 180 12.83 6.60 -7.78
C GLN A 180 13.98 5.70 -8.29
N ASN A 181 13.66 4.56 -8.89
CA ASN A 181 14.53 3.56 -9.50
C ASN A 181 15.67 3.10 -8.56
N TYR A 182 15.33 2.77 -7.32
CA TYR A 182 16.31 2.30 -6.34
C TYR A 182 16.79 0.87 -6.63
N LEU A 183 15.91 -0.01 -7.11
CA LEU A 183 16.25 -1.39 -7.48
C LEU A 183 17.10 -1.41 -8.75
N GLY A 184 16.60 -0.85 -9.86
CA GLY A 184 17.33 -0.80 -11.12
C GLY A 184 18.68 -0.09 -11.04
N ARG A 185 18.79 1.06 -10.35
CA ARG A 185 20.09 1.72 -10.09
C ARG A 185 21.09 0.82 -9.40
N THR A 186 20.63 -0.02 -8.47
CA THR A 186 21.47 -0.98 -7.75
C THR A 186 21.90 -2.13 -8.66
N LEU A 187 20.99 -2.66 -9.48
CA LEU A 187 21.25 -3.74 -10.45
C LEU A 187 22.15 -3.31 -11.63
N ALA A 188 22.09 -2.05 -12.07
CA ALA A 188 22.98 -1.51 -13.10
C ALA A 188 24.39 -1.17 -12.56
N SER A 189 24.50 -0.91 -11.26
CA SER A 189 25.77 -0.61 -10.60
C SER A 189 26.61 -1.87 -10.34
N ALA A 190 27.86 -1.67 -9.93
CA ALA A 190 28.67 -2.76 -9.36
C ALA A 190 28.00 -3.34 -8.10
N PRO A 191 27.97 -4.68 -7.92
CA PRO A 191 28.70 -5.68 -8.71
C PRO A 191 27.94 -6.27 -9.91
N TYR A 192 26.63 -6.01 -10.07
CA TYR A 192 25.76 -6.83 -10.93
C TYR A 192 25.75 -6.42 -12.41
N HIS A 193 25.93 -5.14 -12.72
CA HIS A 193 26.09 -4.62 -14.09
C HIS A 193 25.01 -5.04 -15.12
N LYS A 194 23.76 -5.22 -14.69
CA LYS A 194 22.65 -5.58 -15.59
C LYS A 194 22.10 -4.37 -16.35
N HIS A 195 21.41 -4.60 -17.47
CA HIS A 195 20.75 -3.56 -18.28
C HIS A 195 19.29 -3.42 -17.88
N ILE A 196 18.84 -2.21 -17.54
CA ILE A 196 17.55 -1.98 -16.90
C ILE A 196 16.60 -1.17 -17.79
N ILE A 197 15.35 -1.64 -17.90
CA ILE A 197 14.22 -0.89 -18.45
C ILE A 197 13.35 -0.42 -17.29
N ALA A 198 13.55 0.82 -16.83
CA ALA A 198 12.84 1.40 -15.69
C ALA A 198 11.51 2.00 -16.18
N ILE A 199 10.39 1.31 -15.93
CA ILE A 199 9.06 1.74 -16.37
C ILE A 199 8.36 2.46 -15.21
N GLU A 200 7.83 3.65 -15.50
CA GLU A 200 7.12 4.50 -14.53
C GLU A 200 6.08 5.35 -15.27
N ARG A 201 4.93 5.65 -14.64
CA ARG A 201 3.83 6.40 -15.27
C ARG A 201 3.82 7.90 -14.95
N LYS A 202 4.66 8.38 -14.03
CA LYS A 202 4.77 9.80 -13.68
C LYS A 202 6.16 10.37 -13.98
N HIS A 203 6.25 11.26 -14.96
CA HIS A 203 7.45 12.04 -15.32
C HIS A 203 8.24 12.57 -14.12
N GLN A 204 7.55 13.04 -13.09
CA GLN A 204 8.15 13.63 -11.90
C GLN A 204 9.11 12.65 -11.19
N TYR A 205 8.74 11.37 -11.07
CA TYR A 205 9.59 10.36 -10.44
C TYR A 205 10.80 10.02 -11.32
N ILE A 206 10.61 9.84 -12.63
CA ILE A 206 11.70 9.68 -13.62
C ILE A 206 12.70 10.85 -13.53
N SER A 207 12.20 12.09 -13.46
CA SER A 207 13.04 13.30 -13.36
C SER A 207 13.83 13.39 -12.04
N GLY A 208 13.36 12.74 -10.98
CA GLY A 208 14.07 12.59 -9.71
C GLY A 208 15.10 11.46 -9.74
N ALA A 209 14.74 10.33 -10.35
CA ALA A 209 15.61 9.16 -10.50
C ALA A 209 16.88 9.48 -11.31
N ASN A 210 16.73 10.15 -12.46
CA ASN A 210 17.85 10.61 -13.30
C ASN A 210 18.89 11.45 -12.54
N ARG A 211 18.47 12.24 -11.53
CA ARG A 211 19.41 13.04 -10.70
C ARG A 211 20.24 12.17 -9.76
N MET A 212 19.69 11.05 -9.30
CA MET A 212 20.39 10.11 -8.42
C MET A 212 21.34 9.17 -9.18
N ASP A 213 21.11 8.96 -10.48
CA ASP A 213 22.00 8.14 -11.33
C ASP A 213 23.38 8.78 -11.53
N VAL A 214 23.47 10.11 -11.42
CA VAL A 214 24.74 10.85 -11.35
C VAL A 214 25.51 10.51 -10.06
N HIS A 215 24.82 10.29 -8.94
CA HIS A 215 25.47 9.85 -7.69
C HIS A 215 25.91 8.38 -7.75
N ALA A 216 25.14 7.53 -8.44
CA ALA A 216 25.53 6.14 -8.73
C ALA A 216 26.62 6.01 -9.83
N ARG A 217 27.00 7.11 -10.50
CA ARG A 217 27.93 7.13 -11.64
C ARG A 217 27.45 6.38 -12.89
N LEU A 218 26.14 6.23 -13.05
CA LEU A 218 25.53 5.67 -14.26
C LEU A 218 25.26 6.77 -15.31
N ALA A 219 25.10 8.02 -14.86
CA ALA A 219 24.89 9.20 -15.71
C ALA A 219 26.00 10.24 -15.54
N LYS A 220 26.26 11.03 -16.59
CA LYS A 220 27.15 12.21 -16.52
C LYS A 220 26.40 13.39 -15.89
N ASP A 221 27.12 14.15 -15.09
CA ASP A 221 26.61 15.36 -14.43
C ASP A 221 26.42 16.49 -15.46
N GLU A 222 25.23 16.55 -16.07
CA GLU A 222 24.84 17.60 -17.04
C GLU A 222 24.66 18.98 -16.37
N LYS A 223 25.77 19.55 -15.91
CA LYS A 223 25.86 20.96 -15.57
C LYS A 223 25.66 21.81 -16.82
N LYS A 224 24.39 22.11 -17.14
CA LYS A 224 23.99 23.08 -18.18
C LYS A 224 24.83 24.35 -17.99
N LYS A 225 25.76 24.58 -18.93
CA LYS A 225 26.65 25.74 -18.91
C LYS A 225 25.84 27.00 -19.19
N PHE A 226 25.25 27.58 -18.14
CA PHE A 226 24.73 28.93 -18.19
C PHE A 226 25.88 29.89 -18.46
N MET A 227 26.08 30.18 -19.76
CA MET A 227 26.99 31.19 -20.29
C MET A 227 26.53 32.57 -19.83
N HIS A 228 26.82 32.90 -18.57
CA HIS A 228 26.48 34.18 -17.98
C HIS A 228 27.34 35.27 -18.62
N ASN A 229 26.81 35.88 -19.69
CA ASN A 229 27.47 36.91 -20.48
C ASN A 229 27.82 38.13 -19.61
N ALA A 230 29.05 38.14 -19.08
CA ALA A 230 29.55 39.04 -18.05
C ALA A 230 29.81 40.50 -18.54
N LYS A 231 29.04 40.97 -19.54
CA LYS A 231 29.21 42.27 -20.19
C LYS A 231 28.01 43.23 -20.04
N LEU A 232 26.88 42.79 -19.49
CA LEU A 232 25.71 43.66 -19.20
C LEU A 232 25.52 43.98 -17.71
N ALA A 233 26.01 43.14 -16.78
CA ALA A 233 25.89 43.35 -15.33
C ALA A 233 26.88 44.39 -14.75
N LYS A 234 27.16 45.48 -15.46
CA LYS A 234 28.16 46.51 -15.08
C LYS A 234 27.64 47.95 -14.98
N LEU A 235 26.31 48.14 -14.92
CA LEU A 235 25.71 49.38 -14.42
C LEU A 235 24.75 49.07 -13.24
N LYS A 236 24.57 50.07 -12.36
CA LYS A 236 23.71 50.08 -11.16
C LYS A 236 24.12 49.13 -10.01
N LYS A 237 25.06 49.60 -9.18
CA LYS A 237 25.11 49.31 -7.73
C LYS A 237 24.98 50.60 -6.93
N PRO A 238 23.97 50.74 -6.06
CA PRO A 238 24.08 51.49 -4.81
C PRO A 238 24.64 50.60 -3.68
N LYS A 239 25.01 51.21 -2.55
CA LYS A 239 25.62 50.52 -1.39
C LYS A 239 24.54 50.13 -0.37
N LYS A 240 24.64 48.94 0.24
CA LYS A 240 24.03 48.70 1.57
C LYS A 240 24.98 49.22 2.65
N GLN A 241 24.47 49.99 3.60
CA GLN A 241 25.08 50.12 4.93
C GLN A 241 24.48 49.05 5.86
N LYS A 242 25.21 48.70 6.92
CA LYS A 242 24.71 47.90 8.04
C LYS A 242 23.95 48.80 9.02
N ASN A 243 23.07 48.23 9.83
CA ASN A 243 23.31 48.10 11.27
C ASN A 243 22.31 47.10 11.91
N GLN A 244 22.56 46.75 13.16
CA GLN A 244 21.80 45.80 13.98
C GLN A 244 20.71 46.51 14.80
N CYS A 245 19.68 45.78 15.21
CA CYS A 245 19.36 45.63 16.63
C CYS A 245 18.54 44.34 16.83
N ASP A 246 18.61 43.78 18.04
CA ASP A 246 17.79 42.66 18.51
C ASP A 246 16.59 43.16 19.34
N ASP A 247 15.63 42.25 19.56
CA ASP A 247 14.64 42.21 20.66
C ASP A 247 13.45 43.21 20.66
N CYS A 248 12.47 42.86 21.51
CA CYS A 248 11.21 43.49 21.93
C CYS A 248 9.90 42.83 21.44
N THR A 249 8.94 42.79 22.37
CA THR A 249 7.69 42.02 22.38
C THR A 249 6.45 42.87 22.06
N ASP A 250 5.27 42.26 22.24
CA ASP A 250 3.97 42.88 22.58
C ASP A 250 2.99 43.29 21.47
N THR A 251 1.91 42.49 21.40
CA THR A 251 0.52 42.87 21.10
C THR A 251 -0.04 43.86 22.17
N PRO A 252 -1.18 44.59 21.97
CA PRO A 252 -2.34 44.15 21.19
C PRO A 252 -3.21 45.24 20.49
N GLU A 253 -4.38 44.78 20.04
CA GLU A 253 -5.70 45.45 20.01
C GLU A 253 -6.23 46.33 18.84
N LEU A 254 -7.56 46.23 18.78
CA LEU A 254 -8.62 46.71 17.88
C LEU A 254 -8.49 48.12 17.27
N ALA A 255 -8.99 48.27 16.02
CA ALA A 255 -10.25 48.96 15.76
C ALA A 255 -10.83 48.71 14.35
N SER A 256 -12.16 48.73 14.25
CA SER A 256 -13.02 48.83 13.05
C SER A 256 -14.21 49.76 13.42
N PRO A 257 -15.13 50.19 12.52
CA PRO A 257 -15.29 49.89 11.08
C PRO A 257 -15.45 51.17 10.22
N GLU A 258 -15.87 51.06 8.94
CA GLU A 258 -17.09 51.71 8.38
C GLU A 258 -17.30 51.45 6.87
N ASN A 259 -18.56 51.57 6.42
CA ASN A 259 -19.15 51.43 5.07
C ASN A 259 -20.44 52.30 5.08
N PRO A 260 -21.18 52.58 3.97
CA PRO A 260 -21.20 51.95 2.62
C PRO A 260 -20.90 53.03 1.52
N ASP A 261 -21.56 53.24 0.35
CA ASP A 261 -22.77 52.71 -0.31
C ASP A 261 -22.86 53.10 -1.82
N VAL A 262 -23.83 52.50 -2.55
CA VAL A 262 -24.37 52.84 -3.91
C VAL A 262 -23.37 52.85 -5.11
N SER A 263 -23.71 52.58 -6.38
CA SER A 263 -25.00 52.40 -7.09
C SER A 263 -24.95 51.38 -8.24
N GLU A 264 -26.13 50.89 -8.67
CA GLU A 264 -26.32 50.15 -9.94
C GLU A 264 -26.30 51.05 -11.19
N ILE A 265 -25.91 50.51 -12.36
CA ILE A 265 -26.57 50.76 -13.66
C ILE A 265 -26.62 49.44 -14.46
N LYS A 266 -27.73 49.18 -15.17
CA LYS A 266 -27.98 48.04 -16.09
C LYS A 266 -28.09 48.53 -17.55
N VAL A 267 -28.11 47.60 -18.53
CA VAL A 267 -29.05 47.49 -19.69
C VAL A 267 -28.38 47.00 -21.01
N GLN A 268 -28.73 45.75 -21.40
CA GLN A 268 -29.11 45.22 -22.74
C GLN A 268 -28.19 45.38 -24.00
N ALA A 269 -28.23 44.54 -25.04
CA ALA A 269 -28.73 43.15 -25.27
C ALA A 269 -28.35 42.67 -26.71
N GLN A 270 -28.77 41.45 -27.10
CA GLN A 270 -28.75 40.82 -28.45
C GLN A 270 -27.38 40.26 -28.93
N SER A 271 -27.26 39.11 -29.61
CA SER A 271 -28.24 38.03 -29.93
C SER A 271 -27.55 36.67 -30.24
N GLU A 272 -28.33 35.59 -30.18
CA GLU A 272 -28.05 34.16 -30.45
C GLU A 272 -27.68 33.80 -31.92
N PRO A 273 -27.42 32.51 -32.29
CA PRO A 273 -26.86 31.36 -31.54
C PRO A 273 -25.73 30.60 -32.31
N THR A 274 -24.99 29.71 -31.64
CA THR A 274 -24.45 28.48 -32.27
C THR A 274 -24.26 27.39 -31.20
N GLU A 275 -24.60 26.14 -31.53
CA GLU A 275 -24.54 25.00 -30.60
C GLU A 275 -23.11 24.49 -30.39
N THR A 276 -22.78 24.08 -29.16
CA THR A 276 -21.63 23.24 -28.82
C THR A 276 -22.06 22.16 -27.83
N PRO A 277 -21.60 20.90 -27.93
CA PRO A 277 -21.97 19.86 -26.98
C PRO A 277 -21.45 20.17 -25.57
N GLN A 278 -22.26 19.89 -24.56
CA GLN A 278 -21.81 19.91 -23.17
C GLN A 278 -21.06 18.59 -22.86
N GLU A 279 -19.76 18.69 -22.58
CA GLU A 279 -19.08 17.64 -21.81
C GLU A 279 -19.48 17.79 -20.34
N GLU A 280 -20.05 16.75 -19.75
CA GLU A 280 -20.37 16.74 -18.31
C GLU A 280 -19.07 16.69 -17.50
N ALA A 281 -18.89 17.66 -16.59
CA ALA A 281 -17.70 17.77 -15.78
C ALA A 281 -17.66 16.67 -14.70
N ILE A 282 -16.99 15.56 -14.99
CA ILE A 282 -16.73 14.48 -14.03
C ILE A 282 -15.84 15.03 -12.89
N GLY A 283 -16.47 15.34 -11.75
CA GLY A 283 -15.80 15.90 -10.59
C GLY A 283 -14.77 14.95 -9.99
N GLN A 284 -13.53 15.40 -9.87
CA GLN A 284 -12.44 14.64 -9.25
C GLN A 284 -12.63 14.56 -7.74
N VAL A 285 -12.88 13.35 -7.21
CA VAL A 285 -12.95 13.06 -5.77
C VAL A 285 -11.97 11.93 -5.44
N GLU A 286 -10.68 12.22 -5.54
CA GLU A 286 -9.59 11.33 -5.11
C GLU A 286 -9.09 11.69 -3.68
N ASP A 287 -8.47 10.71 -3.03
CA ASP A 287 -7.53 10.85 -1.90
C ASP A 287 -7.92 11.64 -0.62
N ASP A 288 -8.72 11.02 0.29
CA ASP A 288 -8.53 11.26 1.75
C ASP A 288 -8.86 10.07 2.71
N ILE A 289 -9.20 8.86 2.24
CA ILE A 289 -9.34 7.67 3.14
C ILE A 289 -8.00 6.92 3.33
N PHE A 290 -6.87 7.50 2.90
CA PHE A 290 -5.68 6.71 2.51
C PHE A 290 -4.56 6.53 3.55
N SER A 291 -4.67 7.08 4.77
CA SER A 291 -3.48 7.25 5.64
C SER A 291 -3.38 6.42 6.93
N ASP A 292 -4.44 5.75 7.44
CA ASP A 292 -4.35 5.15 8.79
C ASP A 292 -3.78 3.71 8.83
N THR A 293 -3.64 3.06 7.67
CA THR A 293 -3.08 1.70 7.53
C THR A 293 -1.67 1.67 6.93
N LEU A 294 -1.07 2.83 6.64
CA LEU A 294 0.32 2.96 6.24
C LEU A 294 1.18 3.40 7.44
N GLY A 295 2.23 2.63 7.73
CA GLY A 295 3.13 2.88 8.87
C GLY A 295 3.71 4.29 8.84
N GLY A 296 3.33 5.11 9.82
CA GLY A 296 3.58 6.55 9.83
C GLY A 296 5.06 6.93 9.95
N MET A 297 5.71 7.14 8.81
CA MET A 297 7.07 7.64 8.70
C MET A 297 7.20 9.02 9.37
N SER A 298 7.80 9.06 10.56
CA SER A 298 8.28 10.30 11.16
C SER A 298 9.43 10.85 10.30
N LEU A 299 9.25 12.01 9.71
CA LEU A 299 10.36 12.90 9.41
C LEU A 299 10.65 13.69 10.69
N GLU A 300 11.75 13.37 11.37
CA GLU A 300 12.18 14.09 12.57
C GLU A 300 12.95 15.35 12.15
N ALA A 301 12.47 16.51 12.60
CA ALA A 301 13.05 17.80 12.28
C ALA A 301 14.10 18.21 13.32
N ASN A 302 15.20 17.46 13.43
CA ASN A 302 16.31 17.86 14.29
C ASN A 302 17.69 17.34 13.84
N ASP A 303 18.15 17.79 12.68
CA ASP A 303 19.47 17.43 12.13
C ASP A 303 20.18 18.66 11.48
N ILE A 304 20.11 19.81 12.16
CA ILE A 304 20.77 21.07 11.75
C ILE A 304 21.51 21.73 12.93
N LEU A 305 22.60 21.10 13.41
CA LEU A 305 23.78 21.86 13.87
C LEU A 305 25.05 21.01 13.96
N THR A 306 25.87 21.04 12.90
CA THR A 306 27.30 20.66 13.00
C THR A 306 28.15 21.70 12.28
N SER A 307 28.92 22.48 13.03
CA SER A 307 29.87 23.45 12.50
C SER A 307 31.07 22.76 11.86
N VAL A 308 31.14 22.76 10.53
CA VAL A 308 32.25 22.15 9.77
C VAL A 308 33.33 23.19 9.47
N GLU A 309 34.53 22.98 10.01
CA GLU A 309 35.71 23.79 9.67
C GLU A 309 36.08 23.64 8.19
N HIS A 310 36.32 24.77 7.51
CA HIS A 310 36.71 24.76 6.10
C HIS A 310 38.16 24.29 5.89
N LYS A 311 38.33 22.99 5.59
CA LYS A 311 39.51 22.52 4.85
C LYS A 311 39.38 22.85 3.35
N PRO A 312 40.46 23.25 2.66
CA PRO A 312 40.40 23.64 1.26
C PRO A 312 40.01 22.46 0.34
N PRO A 313 39.35 22.72 -0.80
CA PRO A 313 38.81 21.68 -1.66
C PRO A 313 39.93 20.94 -2.41
N VAL A 314 40.14 19.67 -2.05
CA VAL A 314 40.93 18.74 -2.88
C VAL A 314 40.13 18.45 -4.15
N PHE A 315 40.62 18.93 -5.29
CA PHE A 315 40.08 18.59 -6.60
C PHE A 315 40.28 17.08 -6.85
N LYS A 316 39.24 16.29 -6.59
CA LYS A 316 39.12 14.95 -7.15
C LYS A 316 38.71 15.08 -8.62
N PRO A 317 39.24 14.26 -9.54
CA PRO A 317 38.72 14.20 -10.90
C PRO A 317 37.21 13.85 -10.87
N PRO A 318 36.44 14.25 -11.89
CA PRO A 318 35.04 13.82 -12.00
C PRO A 318 34.98 12.29 -11.96
N PRO A 319 34.00 11.69 -11.26
CA PRO A 319 33.89 10.24 -11.18
C PRO A 319 33.69 9.68 -12.59
N GLU A 320 34.49 8.68 -12.93
CA GLU A 320 34.34 7.89 -14.15
C GLU A 320 32.99 7.18 -14.12
N VAL A 321 32.29 7.17 -15.27
CA VAL A 321 30.96 6.60 -15.42
C VAL A 321 31.10 5.11 -15.70
N ASP A 322 30.43 4.28 -14.91
CA ASP A 322 30.49 2.83 -15.05
C ASP A 322 29.49 2.37 -16.13
N SER A 323 29.95 2.25 -17.36
CA SER A 323 29.12 1.94 -18.53
C SER A 323 28.84 0.45 -18.73
N ARG A 324 29.08 -0.40 -17.71
CA ARG A 324 28.90 -1.85 -17.81
C ARG A 324 27.44 -2.27 -17.63
N GLY A 325 26.73 -1.65 -16.69
CA GLY A 325 25.27 -1.70 -16.62
C GLY A 325 24.65 -0.41 -17.18
N THR A 326 23.36 -0.44 -17.48
CA THR A 326 22.65 0.70 -18.08
C THR A 326 21.25 0.85 -17.50
N VAL A 327 20.67 2.05 -17.63
CA VAL A 327 19.29 2.37 -17.23
C VAL A 327 18.62 3.15 -18.35
N SER A 328 17.57 2.58 -18.91
CA SER A 328 16.68 3.20 -19.89
C SER A 328 15.34 3.50 -19.21
N TYR A 329 14.98 4.77 -19.08
CA TYR A 329 13.69 5.18 -18.52
C TYR A 329 12.61 5.22 -19.59
N ILE A 330 11.46 4.61 -19.29
CA ILE A 330 10.27 4.62 -20.15
C ILE A 330 9.09 5.19 -19.36
N GLU A 331 8.52 6.28 -19.86
CA GLU A 331 7.29 6.85 -19.31
C GLU A 331 6.07 6.14 -19.92
N HIS A 332 5.44 5.25 -19.15
CA HIS A 332 4.33 4.43 -19.62
C HIS A 332 3.43 3.95 -18.47
N GLU A 333 2.11 3.90 -18.70
CA GLU A 333 1.15 3.29 -17.79
C GLU A 333 0.77 1.88 -18.27
N ILE A 334 1.20 0.86 -17.51
CA ILE A 334 1.07 -0.55 -17.88
C ILE A 334 -0.38 -1.02 -17.64
N LYS A 335 -1.12 -1.27 -18.72
CA LYS A 335 -2.58 -1.53 -18.67
C LYS A 335 -2.99 -2.98 -18.55
N ASP A 336 -2.17 -3.91 -19.05
CA ASP A 336 -2.53 -5.32 -19.20
C ASP A 336 -1.40 -6.31 -18.87
N GLY A 337 -0.16 -5.88 -19.10
CA GLY A 337 1.05 -6.70 -19.00
C GLY A 337 1.71 -6.97 -20.36
N TYR A 338 1.20 -6.46 -21.47
CA TYR A 338 1.85 -6.54 -22.78
C TYR A 338 2.96 -5.48 -22.90
N LEU A 339 4.14 -5.92 -23.31
CA LEU A 339 5.40 -5.16 -23.24
C LEU A 339 6.18 -5.15 -24.56
N GLU A 340 5.86 -6.01 -25.53
CA GLU A 340 6.67 -6.15 -26.75
C GLU A 340 7.00 -4.82 -27.46
N PRO A 341 6.08 -3.82 -27.59
CA PRO A 341 6.42 -2.52 -28.19
C PRO A 341 7.44 -1.71 -27.37
N ILE A 342 7.49 -1.89 -26.05
CA ILE A 342 8.46 -1.24 -25.16
C ILE A 342 9.81 -1.96 -25.26
N ILE A 343 9.78 -3.30 -25.31
CA ILE A 343 10.98 -4.13 -25.42
C ILE A 343 11.65 -3.89 -26.78
N GLU A 344 10.91 -3.92 -27.90
CA GLU A 344 11.47 -3.62 -29.21
C GLU A 344 12.08 -2.21 -29.25
N HIS A 345 11.37 -1.19 -28.75
CA HIS A 345 11.86 0.19 -28.75
C HIS A 345 13.19 0.40 -28.01
N VAL A 346 13.43 -0.34 -26.92
CA VAL A 346 14.68 -0.22 -26.14
C VAL A 346 15.79 -1.14 -26.66
N VAL A 347 15.44 -2.33 -27.17
CA VAL A 347 16.41 -3.37 -27.53
C VAL A 347 16.85 -3.30 -29.00
N ASP A 348 15.98 -2.83 -29.90
CA ASP A 348 16.26 -2.63 -31.32
C ASP A 348 15.60 -1.33 -31.82
N PRO A 349 16.20 -0.15 -31.54
CA PRO A 349 15.62 1.15 -31.88
C PRO A 349 15.67 1.44 -33.39
N LYS A 350 14.71 0.86 -34.14
CA LYS A 350 14.55 0.94 -35.60
C LYS A 350 14.12 2.31 -36.13
N THR A 351 14.82 3.38 -35.80
CA THR A 351 14.99 4.56 -36.69
C THR A 351 16.08 5.51 -36.18
N PRO A 352 16.97 6.02 -37.05
CA PRO A 352 17.72 7.23 -36.76
C PRO A 352 16.76 8.42 -36.72
N VAL A 353 16.76 9.20 -35.65
CA VAL A 353 16.12 10.53 -35.65
C VAL A 353 16.90 11.42 -36.62
N GLU A 354 16.21 12.06 -37.59
CA GLU A 354 16.83 12.95 -38.59
C GLU A 354 17.48 14.21 -37.95
N SER A 355 18.67 14.06 -37.37
CA SER A 355 19.59 15.17 -37.17
C SER A 355 20.21 15.53 -38.51
N ARG A 356 19.60 16.47 -39.23
CA ARG A 356 20.08 16.97 -40.53
C ARG A 356 21.37 17.78 -40.40
N THR A 357 22.49 17.10 -40.19
CA THR A 357 23.84 17.65 -40.39
C THR A 357 24.24 17.46 -41.85
N ALA A 358 24.40 18.55 -42.59
CA ALA A 358 24.79 18.51 -43.99
C ALA A 358 26.28 18.18 -44.14
N THR A 359 26.61 16.89 -44.34
CA THR A 359 27.90 16.42 -44.90
C THR A 359 27.77 14.97 -45.33
N ASP A 360 28.09 14.65 -46.58
CA ASP A 360 27.98 13.29 -47.13
C ASP A 360 29.20 12.43 -46.77
N GLU A 361 29.09 11.60 -45.73
CA GLU A 361 29.93 10.40 -45.57
C GLU A 361 29.06 9.18 -45.21
N VAL A 362 28.88 8.28 -46.18
CA VAL A 362 28.07 7.05 -46.01
C VAL A 362 28.89 6.00 -45.27
N VAL A 363 28.78 5.99 -43.95
CA VAL A 363 29.21 4.86 -43.12
C VAL A 363 28.10 3.81 -43.11
N THR A 364 28.25 2.76 -43.90
CA THR A 364 27.38 1.57 -43.86
C THR A 364 27.56 0.85 -42.53
N GLN A 365 26.67 1.15 -41.58
CA GLN A 365 26.52 0.32 -40.37
C GLN A 365 26.11 -1.09 -40.79
N SER A 366 26.75 -2.10 -40.18
CA SER A 366 26.48 -3.50 -40.45
C SER A 366 25.03 -3.87 -40.15
N GLU A 367 24.46 -4.79 -40.93
CA GLU A 367 23.18 -5.41 -40.63
C GLU A 367 23.25 -6.07 -39.24
N ASN A 368 22.66 -5.41 -38.23
CA ASN A 368 22.45 -6.04 -36.94
C ASN A 368 21.53 -7.24 -37.16
N LYS A 369 21.90 -8.40 -36.60
CA LYS A 369 20.94 -9.49 -36.43
C LYS A 369 19.71 -8.93 -35.70
N PRO A 370 18.47 -9.34 -36.07
CA PRO A 370 17.31 -9.01 -35.26
C PRO A 370 17.60 -9.48 -33.84
N SER A 371 17.52 -8.54 -32.89
CA SER A 371 17.83 -8.85 -31.50
C SER A 371 16.77 -9.81 -30.97
N ASP A 372 17.21 -10.86 -30.26
CA ASP A 372 16.33 -11.75 -29.50
C ASP A 372 16.32 -11.26 -28.04
N PRO A 373 15.33 -10.45 -27.62
CA PRO A 373 15.21 -9.97 -26.26
C PRO A 373 14.78 -11.10 -25.31
N ARG A 374 15.63 -11.38 -24.30
CA ARG A 374 15.29 -12.27 -23.18
C ARG A 374 15.23 -11.42 -21.91
N VAL A 375 14.03 -10.98 -21.57
CA VAL A 375 13.77 -10.01 -20.50
C VAL A 375 13.26 -10.72 -19.24
N MET A 376 13.74 -10.29 -18.08
CA MET A 376 13.09 -10.62 -16.80
C MET A 376 12.32 -9.41 -16.28
N VAL A 377 11.05 -9.57 -15.91
CA VAL A 377 10.26 -8.48 -15.30
C VAL A 377 10.34 -8.58 -13.78
N VAL A 378 10.66 -7.48 -13.12
CA VAL A 378 10.74 -7.40 -11.65
C VAL A 378 9.89 -6.27 -11.11
N SER A 379 9.49 -6.36 -9.86
CA SER A 379 9.04 -5.17 -9.13
C SER A 379 9.25 -5.26 -7.64
N LEU A 380 9.52 -4.11 -7.01
CA LEU A 380 9.65 -3.97 -5.57
C LEU A 380 8.64 -2.91 -5.09
N HIS A 381 7.49 -3.40 -4.59
CA HIS A 381 6.27 -2.62 -4.30
C HIS A 381 5.45 -2.24 -5.54
N SER A 382 5.02 -3.22 -6.33
CA SER A 382 3.84 -3.05 -7.19
C SER A 382 2.55 -3.09 -6.36
N CYS A 383 1.66 -2.11 -6.54
CA CYS A 383 0.41 -2.00 -5.79
C CYS A 383 -0.80 -2.16 -6.72
N GLY A 384 -1.87 -2.79 -6.22
CA GLY A 384 -3.06 -3.12 -7.02
C GLY A 384 -2.77 -4.03 -8.21
N ASN A 385 -3.50 -3.82 -9.30
CA ASN A 385 -3.41 -4.61 -10.53
C ASN A 385 -2.02 -4.58 -11.19
N LEU A 386 -1.11 -3.66 -10.83
CA LEU A 386 0.24 -3.63 -11.39
C LEU A 386 1.01 -4.94 -11.15
N VAL A 387 0.76 -5.62 -10.01
CA VAL A 387 1.30 -6.97 -9.76
C VAL A 387 0.72 -7.96 -10.77
N HIS A 388 -0.58 -7.88 -11.06
CA HIS A 388 -1.27 -8.79 -11.97
C HIS A 388 -0.79 -8.59 -13.42
N HIS A 389 -0.49 -7.35 -13.81
CA HIS A 389 0.07 -7.03 -15.12
C HIS A 389 1.50 -7.58 -15.26
N GLY A 390 2.33 -7.47 -14.21
CA GLY A 390 3.67 -8.09 -14.22
C GLY A 390 3.63 -9.62 -14.21
N VAL A 391 2.70 -10.24 -13.47
CA VAL A 391 2.48 -11.70 -13.52
C VAL A 391 1.98 -12.16 -14.90
N ARG A 392 1.03 -11.44 -15.51
CA ARG A 392 0.57 -11.70 -16.89
C ARG A 392 1.68 -11.50 -17.93
N SER A 393 2.66 -10.63 -17.67
CA SER A 393 3.71 -10.33 -18.64
C SER A 393 4.56 -11.55 -19.04
N LEU A 394 4.73 -12.55 -18.16
CA LEU A 394 5.40 -13.81 -18.50
C LEU A 394 4.67 -14.59 -19.60
N VAL A 395 3.33 -14.58 -19.54
CA VAL A 395 2.46 -15.36 -20.43
C VAL A 395 2.20 -14.63 -21.74
N LEU A 396 1.99 -13.31 -21.68
CA LEU A 396 1.60 -12.48 -22.83
C LEU A 396 2.73 -12.16 -23.82
N ASN A 397 3.97 -12.09 -23.36
CA ASN A 397 5.11 -11.58 -24.14
C ASN A 397 6.10 -12.71 -24.43
N PRO A 398 6.28 -13.17 -25.68
CA PRO A 398 7.38 -14.05 -26.07
C PRO A 398 8.72 -13.67 -25.43
N SER A 399 9.08 -12.39 -25.44
CA SER A 399 10.37 -11.83 -24.99
C SER A 399 10.59 -11.86 -23.48
N VAL A 400 9.54 -12.02 -22.66
CA VAL A 400 9.68 -12.13 -21.20
C VAL A 400 9.92 -13.59 -20.85
N VAL A 401 11.13 -13.93 -20.38
CA VAL A 401 11.51 -15.31 -20.05
C VAL A 401 11.40 -15.64 -18.55
N ALA A 402 11.33 -14.63 -17.69
CA ALA A 402 11.14 -14.81 -16.25
C ALA A 402 10.49 -13.60 -15.56
N ILE A 403 9.96 -13.80 -14.35
CA ILE A 403 9.44 -12.73 -13.48
C ILE A 403 9.85 -12.92 -12.01
N ALA A 404 9.96 -11.81 -11.28
CA ALA A 404 10.05 -11.78 -9.82
C ALA A 404 9.25 -10.59 -9.24
N MET A 405 8.05 -10.85 -8.73
CA MET A 405 7.02 -9.82 -8.49
C MET A 405 6.69 -9.66 -6.99
N ILE A 406 6.91 -8.47 -6.41
CA ILE A 406 6.60 -8.17 -5.01
C ILE A 406 5.43 -7.16 -4.91
N GLY A 407 4.34 -7.59 -4.25
CA GLY A 407 3.15 -6.77 -3.99
C GLY A 407 3.27 -5.89 -2.73
N CYS A 408 2.72 -4.66 -2.77
CA CYS A 408 2.74 -3.74 -1.61
C CYS A 408 1.39 -3.44 -0.94
N CYS A 409 0.33 -3.26 -1.72
CA CYS A 409 -0.99 -2.85 -1.24
C CYS A 409 -2.07 -3.41 -2.17
N TYR A 410 -3.11 -4.01 -1.57
CA TYR A 410 -4.24 -4.54 -2.32
C TYR A 410 -5.49 -3.63 -2.23
N ASN A 411 -5.44 -2.49 -1.52
CA ASN A 411 -6.51 -1.48 -1.55
C ASN A 411 -6.75 -0.85 -2.95
N LEU A 412 -5.81 -1.04 -3.89
CA LEU A 412 -5.90 -0.66 -5.30
C LEU A 412 -6.11 -1.87 -6.24
N LEU A 413 -6.38 -3.06 -5.69
CA LEU A 413 -6.78 -4.24 -6.45
C LEU A 413 -8.29 -4.17 -6.72
N THR A 414 -8.69 -4.42 -7.96
CA THR A 414 -10.10 -4.51 -8.39
C THR A 414 -10.61 -5.95 -8.31
N GLU A 415 -11.92 -6.16 -8.49
CA GLU A 415 -12.51 -7.50 -8.57
C GLU A 415 -12.88 -7.82 -10.03
N ARG A 416 -12.45 -8.98 -10.52
CA ARG A 416 -12.95 -9.61 -11.75
C ARG A 416 -14.39 -10.10 -11.56
N LEU A 417 -14.68 -10.63 -10.39
CA LEU A 417 -15.98 -11.22 -10.08
C LEU A 417 -16.86 -10.25 -9.28
N GLY A 418 -18.02 -9.93 -9.83
CA GLY A 418 -19.09 -9.23 -9.11
C GLY A 418 -20.26 -10.14 -8.75
N PRO A 419 -21.26 -9.61 -8.02
CA PRO A 419 -20.99 -8.75 -6.87
C PRO A 419 -20.10 -9.47 -5.85
N ALA A 420 -19.30 -8.71 -5.09
CA ALA A 420 -18.47 -9.25 -4.00
C ALA A 420 -19.29 -10.06 -2.97
N THR A 421 -18.70 -11.13 -2.44
CA THR A 421 -19.40 -12.22 -1.73
C THR A 421 -19.67 -12.01 -0.25
N TYR A 422 -18.82 -11.27 0.46
CA TYR A 422 -18.95 -11.09 1.92
C TYR A 422 -19.99 -10.03 2.29
N LYS A 423 -21.22 -10.22 1.79
CA LYS A 423 -22.43 -9.50 2.19
C LYS A 423 -23.12 -10.24 3.32
N ILE A 424 -22.44 -10.37 4.46
CA ILE A 424 -23.09 -10.83 5.69
C ILE A 424 -23.96 -9.66 6.18
N PRO A 425 -25.31 -9.79 6.24
CA PRO A 425 -26.22 -8.64 6.45
C PRO A 425 -25.95 -7.84 7.72
N ILE A 426 -25.39 -8.51 8.74
CA ILE A 426 -25.39 -8.08 10.13
C ILE A 426 -24.42 -6.90 10.39
N LEU A 427 -23.37 -6.70 9.59
CA LEU A 427 -22.19 -5.98 10.08
C LEU A 427 -21.81 -4.63 9.43
N ARG A 428 -22.45 -4.19 8.33
CA ARG A 428 -21.91 -3.06 7.54
C ARG A 428 -22.93 -2.08 6.96
N SER A 429 -22.64 -0.80 7.13
CA SER A 429 -23.29 0.34 6.46
C SER A 429 -22.93 0.45 4.96
N SER A 430 -23.84 1.00 4.15
CA SER A 430 -23.64 1.18 2.70
C SER A 430 -22.72 2.37 2.41
N HIS A 431 -21.47 2.09 2.01
CA HIS A 431 -20.49 3.12 1.61
C HIS A 431 -20.32 3.15 0.09
N PRO A 432 -20.39 4.32 -0.61
CA PRO A 432 -20.37 4.40 -2.08
C PRO A 432 -19.20 3.65 -2.77
N ARG A 433 -17.98 3.78 -2.25
CA ARG A 433 -16.78 3.04 -2.74
C ARG A 433 -16.94 1.51 -2.72
N LEU A 434 -17.84 0.94 -1.89
CA LEU A 434 -18.15 -0.50 -1.91
C LEU A 434 -18.97 -0.88 -3.14
N LYS A 435 -20.01 -0.11 -3.48
CA LYS A 435 -20.82 -0.36 -4.70
C LYS A 435 -19.92 -0.29 -5.94
N GLN A 436 -19.06 0.73 -6.02
CA GLN A 436 -18.11 0.93 -7.13
C GLN A 436 -17.05 -0.18 -7.22
N THR A 437 -16.38 -0.53 -6.12
CA THR A 437 -15.24 -1.48 -6.15
C THR A 437 -15.63 -2.95 -5.99
N GLY A 438 -16.87 -3.24 -5.59
CA GLY A 438 -17.43 -4.60 -5.47
C GLY A 438 -18.24 -5.07 -6.70
N SER A 439 -18.42 -4.18 -7.69
CA SER A 439 -19.11 -4.45 -8.96
C SER A 439 -18.26 -3.97 -10.16
N SER A 440 -16.92 -4.05 -10.03
CA SER A 440 -15.99 -3.53 -11.05
C SER A 440 -15.88 -4.44 -12.29
N TRP A 441 -16.09 -5.75 -12.14
CA TRP A 441 -16.05 -6.75 -13.22
C TRP A 441 -14.78 -6.67 -14.10
N ASP A 442 -13.66 -6.34 -13.48
CA ASP A 442 -12.41 -6.00 -14.17
C ASP A 442 -11.63 -7.28 -14.56
N PRO A 443 -11.42 -7.58 -15.85
CA PRO A 443 -10.69 -8.77 -16.28
C PRO A 443 -9.22 -8.80 -15.83
N HIS A 444 -8.69 -7.72 -15.26
CA HIS A 444 -7.34 -7.60 -14.70
C HIS A 444 -7.31 -7.65 -13.15
N GLY A 445 -8.47 -7.62 -12.51
CA GLY A 445 -8.63 -7.71 -11.06
C GLY A 445 -8.36 -9.10 -10.48
N PHE A 446 -8.83 -9.31 -9.25
CA PHE A 446 -8.82 -10.61 -8.57
C PHE A 446 -10.15 -11.36 -8.77
N PRO A 447 -10.15 -12.69 -8.92
CA PRO A 447 -8.99 -13.57 -9.05
C PRO A 447 -8.37 -13.52 -10.45
N MET A 448 -7.10 -13.93 -10.55
CA MET A 448 -6.40 -14.12 -11.82
C MET A 448 -6.64 -15.51 -12.40
N SER A 449 -6.57 -16.53 -11.55
CA SER A 449 -6.56 -17.95 -11.91
C SER A 449 -7.96 -18.51 -12.14
N LYS A 450 -8.06 -19.49 -13.04
CA LYS A 450 -9.31 -20.21 -13.31
C LYS A 450 -9.77 -21.02 -12.11
N LEU A 451 -8.85 -21.64 -11.36
CA LEU A 451 -9.21 -22.38 -10.15
C LEU A 451 -9.95 -21.48 -9.15
N TYR A 452 -9.49 -20.24 -8.94
CA TYR A 452 -10.17 -19.30 -8.05
C TYR A 452 -11.43 -18.68 -8.69
N GLU A 453 -11.43 -18.45 -10.00
CA GLU A 453 -12.58 -17.88 -10.72
C GLU A 453 -13.77 -18.85 -10.78
N GLU A 454 -13.51 -20.14 -11.00
CA GLU A 454 -14.51 -21.17 -11.21
C GLU A 454 -14.91 -21.92 -9.91
N TYR A 455 -14.17 -21.75 -8.81
CA TYR A 455 -14.37 -22.45 -7.52
C TYR A 455 -15.83 -22.42 -7.03
N GLU A 456 -16.42 -23.57 -6.71
CA GLU A 456 -17.80 -23.67 -6.21
C GLU A 456 -17.82 -24.02 -4.71
N ALA A 457 -18.16 -23.03 -3.89
CA ALA A 457 -18.44 -23.19 -2.47
C ALA A 457 -19.95 -23.35 -2.22
N LYS A 458 -20.33 -23.87 -1.05
CA LYS A 458 -21.74 -24.05 -0.64
C LYS A 458 -22.59 -22.77 -0.71
N THR A 459 -21.94 -21.61 -0.62
CA THR A 459 -22.56 -20.27 -0.52
C THR A 459 -22.27 -19.36 -1.71
N THR A 460 -21.33 -19.71 -2.60
CA THR A 460 -20.94 -18.84 -3.73
C THR A 460 -20.16 -19.59 -4.81
N LYS A 461 -20.23 -19.06 -6.04
CA LYS A 461 -19.26 -19.35 -7.11
C LYS A 461 -18.19 -18.25 -7.23
N GLY A 462 -16.95 -18.69 -7.37
CA GLY A 462 -15.73 -17.91 -7.48
C GLY A 462 -15.30 -17.25 -6.17
N VAL A 463 -13.99 -17.23 -5.93
CA VAL A 463 -13.38 -16.52 -4.80
C VAL A 463 -13.37 -15.03 -5.11
N LYS A 464 -13.90 -14.22 -4.19
CA LYS A 464 -13.96 -12.76 -4.33
C LYS A 464 -13.49 -12.12 -3.03
N LEU A 465 -13.10 -10.86 -3.06
CA LEU A 465 -12.72 -10.07 -1.89
C LEU A 465 -13.51 -8.76 -1.84
N ASN A 466 -13.58 -8.14 -0.66
CA ASN A 466 -14.13 -6.79 -0.52
C ASN A 466 -13.03 -5.80 -0.08
N ILE A 467 -13.30 -4.51 -0.17
CA ILE A 467 -12.27 -3.48 0.06
C ILE A 467 -11.66 -3.52 1.47
N THR A 468 -12.39 -4.00 2.50
CA THR A 468 -11.81 -4.22 3.83
C THR A 468 -10.82 -5.38 3.78
N ALA A 469 -11.20 -6.52 3.20
CA ALA A 469 -10.30 -7.67 3.08
C ALA A 469 -9.00 -7.26 2.35
N ARG A 470 -9.11 -6.54 1.23
CA ARG A 470 -7.95 -6.09 0.44
C ARG A 470 -7.13 -4.97 1.10
N ALA A 471 -7.74 -4.10 1.91
CA ALA A 471 -7.01 -3.10 2.70
C ALA A 471 -6.35 -3.71 3.97
N MET A 472 -6.94 -4.76 4.54
CA MET A 472 -6.43 -5.45 5.73
C MET A 472 -5.40 -6.52 5.40
N ALA A 473 -5.42 -7.09 4.18
CA ALA A 473 -4.43 -8.04 3.66
C ALA A 473 -3.00 -7.47 3.56
N VAL A 474 -2.78 -6.22 3.99
CA VAL A 474 -1.47 -5.60 4.12
C VAL A 474 -1.21 -5.03 5.52
N GLN A 475 -1.81 -5.64 6.55
CA GLN A 475 -1.32 -5.53 7.93
C GLN A 475 -0.08 -6.38 8.15
N ALA A 476 0.54 -6.22 9.33
CA ALA A 476 1.76 -6.93 9.73
C ALA A 476 1.80 -7.11 11.26
N PRO A 477 0.81 -7.83 11.85
CA PRO A 477 0.57 -7.80 13.30
C PRO A 477 1.73 -8.37 14.13
N TYR A 478 2.49 -9.33 13.60
CA TYR A 478 3.72 -9.85 14.24
C TYR A 478 4.75 -8.76 14.56
N ASN A 479 4.81 -7.67 13.77
CA ASN A 479 5.73 -6.55 13.97
C ASN A 479 5.22 -5.51 15.00
N TRP A 480 4.04 -5.70 15.60
CA TRP A 480 3.50 -4.76 16.59
C TRP A 480 4.17 -4.94 17.96
N GLY A 481 4.93 -3.92 18.39
CA GLY A 481 5.35 -3.78 19.79
C GLY A 481 4.23 -3.24 20.68
N HIS A 482 4.44 -3.23 22.00
CA HIS A 482 3.46 -2.72 22.98
C HIS A 482 3.14 -1.23 22.75
N ALA A 483 4.15 -0.40 22.51
CA ALA A 483 3.96 1.03 22.26
C ALA A 483 3.25 1.31 20.92
N ASP A 484 3.58 0.53 19.88
CA ASP A 484 2.91 0.62 18.57
C ASP A 484 1.44 0.19 18.67
N SER A 485 1.17 -0.91 19.38
CA SER A 485 -0.18 -1.44 19.60
C SER A 485 -1.08 -0.42 20.31
N GLU A 486 -0.65 0.09 21.47
CA GLU A 486 -1.40 1.10 22.22
C GLU A 486 -1.62 2.38 21.41
N GLY A 487 -0.57 2.88 20.76
CA GLY A 487 -0.62 4.07 19.91
C GLY A 487 -1.44 3.86 18.62
N PHE A 488 -1.71 2.62 18.22
CA PHE A 488 -2.54 2.24 17.09
C PHE A 488 -4.01 2.09 17.48
N PHE A 489 -4.28 1.41 18.61
CA PHE A 489 -5.62 1.25 19.16
C PHE A 489 -6.25 2.58 19.57
N THR A 490 -5.49 3.49 20.18
CA THR A 490 -5.99 4.84 20.53
C THR A 490 -6.47 5.63 19.30
N ARG A 491 -5.82 5.49 18.14
CA ARG A 491 -6.26 6.17 16.90
C ARG A 491 -7.62 5.64 16.44
N HIS A 492 -7.80 4.32 16.47
CA HIS A 492 -9.03 3.67 16.06
C HIS A 492 -10.17 3.92 17.05
N PHE A 493 -9.87 3.95 18.35
CA PHE A 493 -10.81 4.34 19.40
C PHE A 493 -11.29 5.79 19.23
N TYR A 494 -10.39 6.77 19.12
CA TYR A 494 -10.79 8.17 18.89
C TYR A 494 -11.56 8.36 17.57
N ARG A 495 -11.21 7.61 16.51
CA ARG A 495 -11.96 7.60 15.24
C ARG A 495 -13.41 7.13 15.43
N ALA A 496 -13.64 6.02 16.14
CA ALA A 496 -14.97 5.50 16.44
C ALA A 496 -15.75 6.40 17.42
N LEU A 497 -15.07 6.97 18.43
CA LEU A 497 -15.68 7.87 19.40
C LEU A 497 -16.10 9.21 18.77
N LEU A 498 -15.37 9.71 17.77
CA LEU A 498 -15.84 10.85 16.98
C LEU A 498 -17.09 10.51 16.16
N GLN A 499 -17.24 9.28 15.64
CA GLN A 499 -18.51 8.90 15.00
C GLN A 499 -19.67 8.85 16.00
N ARG A 500 -19.42 8.44 17.26
CA ARG A 500 -20.41 8.52 18.35
C ARG A 500 -20.87 9.97 18.58
N VAL A 501 -19.93 10.90 18.77
CA VAL A 501 -20.23 12.34 18.93
C VAL A 501 -20.99 12.90 17.72
N LEU A 502 -20.60 12.53 16.50
CA LEU A 502 -21.30 12.95 15.27
C LEU A 502 -22.72 12.39 15.19
N LEU A 503 -22.97 11.17 15.69
CA LEU A 503 -24.31 10.58 15.74
C LEU A 503 -25.20 11.29 16.76
N ASP A 504 -24.73 11.45 18.00
CA ASP A 504 -25.53 12.03 19.09
C ASP A 504 -25.87 13.51 18.83
N HIS A 505 -25.00 14.24 18.12
CA HIS A 505 -25.25 15.62 17.69
C HIS A 505 -26.01 15.71 16.35
N GLY A 506 -26.50 14.59 15.82
CA GLY A 506 -27.36 14.52 14.64
C GLY A 506 -26.68 14.97 13.34
N ILE A 507 -25.38 14.72 13.20
CA ILE A 507 -24.55 15.04 12.02
C ILE A 507 -24.43 13.84 11.07
N ILE A 508 -24.56 12.62 11.58
CA ILE A 508 -24.62 11.38 10.79
C ILE A 508 -25.85 10.56 11.20
N PRO A 509 -26.46 9.79 10.29
CA PRO A 509 -27.52 8.84 10.66
C PRO A 509 -26.98 7.70 11.53
N LYS A 510 -27.88 7.05 12.28
CA LYS A 510 -27.55 5.79 12.98
C LYS A 510 -27.18 4.73 11.94
N ALA A 511 -26.16 3.91 12.24
CA ALA A 511 -25.73 2.84 11.35
C ALA A 511 -26.67 1.63 11.47
N ASP A 512 -27.77 1.65 10.71
CA ASP A 512 -28.71 0.53 10.64
C ASP A 512 -28.06 -0.74 10.05
N VAL A 513 -28.59 -1.90 10.44
CA VAL A 513 -28.24 -3.21 9.89
C VAL A 513 -29.07 -3.46 8.62
N PRO A 514 -28.47 -3.51 7.41
CA PRO A 514 -29.24 -3.62 6.18
C PRO A 514 -29.96 -4.98 6.07
N LYS A 515 -31.29 -4.93 5.97
CA LYS A 515 -32.16 -6.13 5.85
C LYS A 515 -31.91 -6.91 4.56
N ASP A 516 -31.54 -6.19 3.50
CA ASP A 516 -30.94 -6.73 2.28
C ASP A 516 -29.77 -5.81 1.88
N LEU A 517 -28.62 -6.41 1.57
CA LEU A 517 -27.43 -5.71 1.09
C LEU A 517 -27.33 -5.68 -0.45
N TYR A 518 -28.24 -6.34 -1.16
CA TYR A 518 -28.34 -6.40 -2.62
C TYR A 518 -29.47 -5.54 -3.19
N ALA A 519 -30.46 -5.18 -2.38
CA ALA A 519 -31.43 -4.15 -2.75
C ALA A 519 -30.72 -2.81 -3.01
N ASP A 520 -30.87 -2.30 -4.23
CA ASP A 520 -30.72 -0.86 -4.46
C ASP A 520 -31.96 -0.16 -3.90
N ASP A 521 -31.83 0.36 -2.68
CA ASP A 521 -32.82 1.26 -2.07
C ASP A 521 -32.97 2.53 -2.95
N PRO A 522 -34.11 2.72 -3.64
CA PRO A 522 -34.31 3.87 -4.52
C PRO A 522 -34.81 5.11 -3.75
N GLU A 523 -35.26 4.94 -2.51
CA GLU A 523 -35.88 6.00 -1.72
C GLU A 523 -34.85 6.84 -0.96
N ASN A 524 -33.61 6.34 -0.81
CA ASN A 524 -32.58 7.00 0.00
C ASN A 524 -31.14 6.98 -0.58
N PRO A 525 -30.90 7.52 -1.80
CA PRO A 525 -29.61 7.45 -2.48
C PRO A 525 -28.46 8.20 -1.78
N GLU A 526 -28.75 9.13 -0.85
CA GLU A 526 -27.73 9.91 -0.11
C GLU A 526 -27.39 9.33 1.28
N SER A 527 -28.03 8.23 1.70
CA SER A 527 -27.73 7.57 2.97
C SER A 527 -26.34 6.93 2.97
N GLY A 528 -25.36 7.65 3.53
CA GLY A 528 -24.04 7.11 3.82
C GLY A 528 -22.83 7.81 3.19
N ILE A 529 -22.92 9.09 2.81
CA ILE A 529 -21.70 9.90 2.67
C ILE A 529 -21.04 9.98 4.06
N ALA A 530 -19.97 9.23 4.28
CA ALA A 530 -19.23 9.20 5.53
C ALA A 530 -18.41 10.48 5.69
N LEU A 531 -18.40 11.08 6.89
CA LEU A 531 -17.55 12.24 7.18
C LEU A 531 -16.09 11.79 7.37
N ILE A 532 -15.30 11.97 6.32
CA ILE A 532 -13.92 11.49 6.22
C ILE A 532 -12.96 12.54 6.80
N VAL A 533 -12.32 12.20 7.92
CA VAL A 533 -11.25 13.01 8.54
C VAL A 533 -9.89 12.76 7.87
N GLY A 534 -9.70 11.58 7.28
CA GLY A 534 -8.44 11.18 6.66
C GLY A 534 -7.22 11.24 7.59
N SER A 535 -6.15 11.88 7.10
CA SER A 535 -4.85 11.99 7.78
C SER A 535 -4.82 13.10 8.83
N LEU A 536 -4.37 12.80 10.07
CA LEU A 536 -4.04 13.80 11.09
C LEU A 536 -2.60 13.62 11.61
N ARG A 537 -2.00 14.69 12.14
CA ARG A 537 -0.64 14.66 12.74
C ARG A 537 -0.64 13.86 14.05
N LYS A 538 0.49 13.25 14.41
CA LYS A 538 0.67 12.49 15.68
C LYS A 538 0.21 13.27 16.91
N SER A 539 0.42 14.58 16.94
CA SER A 539 -0.01 15.49 18.03
C SER A 539 -1.52 15.58 18.24
N ALA A 540 -2.34 15.23 17.25
CA ALA A 540 -3.80 15.17 17.42
C ALA A 540 -4.22 14.04 18.38
N PHE A 541 -3.44 12.95 18.47
CA PHE A 541 -3.80 11.76 19.22
C PHE A 541 -3.32 11.76 20.69
N VAL A 542 -3.01 12.94 21.24
CA VAL A 542 -2.57 13.10 22.65
C VAL A 542 -3.72 12.98 23.65
N SER A 543 -4.94 13.40 23.26
CA SER A 543 -6.21 13.27 24.00
C SER A 543 -7.37 13.23 23.01
N PHE A 544 -8.54 12.74 23.40
CA PHE A 544 -9.71 12.77 22.49
C PHE A 544 -10.09 14.21 22.12
N THR A 545 -10.03 15.15 23.08
CA THR A 545 -10.21 16.59 22.84
C THR A 545 -9.29 17.11 21.73
N SER A 546 -7.98 16.82 21.80
CA SER A 546 -7.02 17.22 20.77
C SER A 546 -7.34 16.61 19.39
N TYR A 547 -7.85 15.37 19.38
CA TYR A 547 -8.24 14.69 18.16
C TYR A 547 -9.47 15.33 17.52
N VAL A 548 -10.51 15.61 18.31
CA VAL A 548 -11.75 16.24 17.84
C VAL A 548 -11.46 17.64 17.29
N ARG A 549 -10.73 18.49 18.04
CA ARG A 549 -10.38 19.85 17.56
C ARG A 549 -9.57 19.82 16.26
N ALA A 550 -8.70 18.82 16.06
CA ALA A 550 -7.96 18.65 14.81
C ALA A 550 -8.82 18.07 13.67
N ALA A 551 -9.77 17.19 13.98
CA ALA A 551 -10.68 16.59 13.00
C ALA A 551 -11.72 17.60 12.49
N THR A 552 -12.32 18.40 13.38
CA THR A 552 -13.36 19.38 13.00
C THR A 552 -12.83 20.49 12.08
N VAL A 553 -11.53 20.84 12.15
CA VAL A 553 -10.89 21.76 11.19
C VAL A 553 -11.02 21.26 9.74
N LYS A 554 -11.00 19.94 9.52
CA LYS A 554 -11.33 19.33 8.21
C LYS A 554 -12.83 19.20 8.01
N LEU A 555 -13.55 18.58 8.95
CA LEU A 555 -14.98 18.27 8.76
C LEU A 555 -15.86 19.52 8.59
N SER A 556 -15.46 20.68 9.11
CA SER A 556 -16.11 21.97 8.88
C SER A 556 -15.97 22.52 7.45
N GLN A 557 -15.12 21.90 6.62
CA GLN A 557 -14.96 22.21 5.19
C GLN A 557 -15.82 21.30 4.30
N ASP A 558 -16.52 20.32 4.87
CA ASP A 558 -17.45 19.45 4.15
C ASP A 558 -18.60 20.27 3.53
N PRO A 559 -18.88 20.16 2.21
CA PRO A 559 -19.87 20.98 1.53
C PRO A 559 -21.32 20.78 2.00
N LEU A 560 -21.65 19.64 2.61
CA LEU A 560 -23.01 19.27 2.97
C LEU A 560 -23.28 19.46 4.47
N ARG A 561 -22.33 19.08 5.32
CA ARG A 561 -22.51 19.03 6.79
C ARG A 561 -21.53 19.90 7.57
N GLY A 562 -20.54 20.52 6.91
CA GLY A 562 -19.51 21.32 7.58
C GLY A 562 -20.08 22.47 8.41
N ASP A 563 -21.24 23.00 8.01
CA ASP A 563 -21.96 24.03 8.76
C ASP A 563 -22.67 23.51 10.01
N GLU A 564 -23.14 22.27 10.02
CA GLU A 564 -23.69 21.63 11.23
C GLU A 564 -22.57 21.25 12.20
N VAL A 565 -21.44 20.75 11.68
CA VAL A 565 -20.21 20.50 12.45
C VAL A 565 -19.75 21.78 13.17
N LYS A 566 -19.72 22.93 12.47
CA LYS A 566 -19.43 24.24 13.08
C LYS A 566 -20.39 24.59 14.22
N LYS A 567 -21.69 24.35 14.04
CA LYS A 567 -22.75 24.78 14.97
C LYS A 567 -22.88 23.87 16.19
N ARG A 568 -22.65 22.56 16.06
CA ARG A 568 -22.93 21.55 17.11
C ARG A 568 -21.72 20.80 17.66
N VAL A 569 -20.56 20.82 16.98
CA VAL A 569 -19.38 20.00 17.37
C VAL A 569 -18.14 20.87 17.63
N CYS A 570 -17.86 21.88 16.78
CA CYS A 570 -16.79 22.85 17.05
C CYS A 570 -17.03 23.66 18.33
N THR A 571 -18.30 23.83 18.70
CA THR A 571 -18.82 24.60 19.84
C THR A 571 -18.84 23.84 21.17
N MET A 572 -18.64 22.51 21.15
CA MET A 572 -18.59 21.70 22.38
C MET A 572 -17.45 22.17 23.29
N THR A 573 -17.62 22.03 24.59
CA THR A 573 -16.60 22.31 25.62
C THR A 573 -15.57 21.19 25.70
N ASP A 574 -14.44 21.42 26.38
CA ASP A 574 -13.43 20.38 26.56
C ASP A 574 -13.90 19.33 27.58
N GLU A 575 -14.75 19.73 28.53
CA GLU A 575 -15.39 18.90 29.56
C GLU A 575 -16.41 17.93 28.96
N GLU A 576 -17.23 18.37 28.00
CA GLU A 576 -18.16 17.50 27.25
C GLU A 576 -17.39 16.40 26.51
N LEU A 577 -16.29 16.77 25.83
CA LEU A 577 -15.45 15.83 25.09
C LEU A 577 -14.72 14.85 26.02
N GLN A 578 -14.26 15.29 27.20
CA GLN A 578 -13.72 14.42 28.24
C GLN A 578 -14.79 13.50 28.86
N GLY A 579 -16.06 13.94 28.89
CA GLY A 579 -17.21 13.11 29.24
C GLY A 579 -17.35 11.91 28.31
N TYR A 580 -17.42 12.13 27.00
CA TYR A 580 -17.42 11.07 25.99
C TYR A 580 -16.18 10.16 26.09
N GLU A 581 -14.98 10.72 26.28
CA GLU A 581 -13.76 9.92 26.46
C GLU A 581 -13.87 9.01 27.69
N THR A 582 -14.37 9.53 28.82
CA THR A 582 -14.52 8.77 30.08
C THR A 582 -15.59 7.69 30.00
N GLU A 583 -16.76 8.01 29.42
CA GLU A 583 -17.90 7.08 29.29
C GLU A 583 -17.55 5.87 28.42
N TYR A 584 -16.90 6.11 27.28
CA TYR A 584 -16.63 5.06 26.30
C TYR A 584 -15.26 4.37 26.47
N LEU A 585 -14.37 4.86 27.34
CA LEU A 585 -13.04 4.26 27.57
C LEU A 585 -13.06 2.73 27.83
N PRO A 586 -14.03 2.13 28.57
CA PRO A 586 -14.09 0.69 28.75
C PRO A 586 -14.20 -0.10 27.44
N THR A 587 -14.92 0.45 26.44
CA THR A 587 -15.12 -0.19 25.13
C THR A 587 -13.84 -0.23 24.28
N ARG A 588 -12.81 0.56 24.64
CA ARG A 588 -11.50 0.55 23.97
C ARG A 588 -10.90 -0.84 23.90
N LYS A 589 -11.00 -1.65 24.98
CA LYS A 589 -10.47 -3.03 24.98
C LYS A 589 -11.16 -3.88 23.90
N ASN A 590 -12.49 -3.83 23.87
CA ASN A 590 -13.33 -4.61 22.95
C ASN A 590 -13.05 -4.22 21.48
N LEU A 591 -12.87 -2.94 21.21
CA LEU A 591 -12.46 -2.42 19.89
C LEU A 591 -11.07 -2.93 19.49
N SER A 592 -10.10 -2.89 20.41
CA SER A 592 -8.74 -3.39 20.19
C SER A 592 -8.70 -4.90 19.89
N ILE A 593 -9.51 -5.70 20.60
CA ILE A 593 -9.64 -7.15 20.38
C ILE A 593 -10.16 -7.43 18.97
N VAL A 594 -11.22 -6.75 18.55
CA VAL A 594 -11.76 -6.90 17.19
C VAL A 594 -10.70 -6.52 16.15
N TRP A 595 -10.01 -5.39 16.32
CA TRP A 595 -8.95 -5.00 15.37
C TRP A 595 -7.80 -6.00 15.32
N ALA A 596 -7.37 -6.54 16.47
CA ALA A 596 -6.35 -7.58 16.55
C ALA A 596 -6.79 -8.86 15.80
N LEU A 597 -8.03 -9.31 15.99
CA LEU A 597 -8.60 -10.46 15.27
C LEU A 597 -8.72 -10.21 13.77
N MET A 598 -9.14 -9.01 13.33
CA MET A 598 -9.19 -8.63 11.91
C MET A 598 -7.81 -8.66 11.25
N ALA A 599 -6.79 -8.09 11.91
CA ALA A 599 -5.42 -8.00 11.38
C ALA A 599 -4.66 -9.32 11.45
N PHE A 600 -4.95 -10.16 12.45
CA PHE A 600 -4.45 -11.53 12.52
C PHE A 600 -5.04 -12.38 11.39
N SER A 601 -6.36 -12.29 11.17
CA SER A 601 -7.07 -13.08 10.15
C SER A 601 -6.68 -12.69 8.72
N SER A 602 -6.40 -11.40 8.46
CA SER A 602 -6.14 -10.90 7.11
C SER A 602 -4.85 -11.43 6.46
N GLN A 603 -4.00 -12.11 7.20
CA GLN A 603 -2.83 -12.82 6.68
C GLN A 603 -3.22 -13.98 5.75
N VAL A 604 -4.38 -14.61 5.99
CA VAL A 604 -4.97 -15.62 5.10
C VAL A 604 -5.55 -14.97 3.83
N VAL A 605 -5.93 -13.69 3.87
CA VAL A 605 -6.27 -12.92 2.67
C VAL A 605 -5.01 -12.59 1.85
N GLU A 606 -3.89 -12.22 2.49
CA GLU A 606 -2.60 -12.07 1.77
C GLU A 606 -2.17 -13.39 1.13
N ALA A 607 -2.33 -14.52 1.85
CA ALA A 607 -2.10 -15.85 1.31
C ALA A 607 -2.98 -16.13 0.08
N ALA A 608 -4.30 -15.95 0.17
CA ALA A 608 -5.22 -16.17 -0.96
C ALA A 608 -4.87 -15.31 -2.20
N ILE A 609 -4.49 -14.05 -2.00
CA ILE A 609 -4.08 -13.12 -3.07
C ILE A 609 -2.74 -13.53 -3.72
N VAL A 610 -1.79 -14.07 -2.95
CA VAL A 610 -0.48 -14.50 -3.47
C VAL A 610 -0.57 -15.86 -4.16
N VAL A 611 -1.36 -16.77 -3.60
CA VAL A 611 -1.56 -18.14 -4.12
C VAL A 611 -2.34 -18.12 -5.44
N ASP A 612 -3.34 -17.24 -5.60
CA ASP A 612 -4.03 -17.02 -6.88
C ASP A 612 -3.06 -16.66 -8.02
N ARG A 613 -2.06 -15.82 -7.75
CA ARG A 613 -1.04 -15.41 -8.75
C ARG A 613 -0.11 -16.56 -9.12
N TRP A 614 0.31 -17.35 -8.15
CA TRP A 614 1.11 -18.55 -8.37
C TRP A 614 0.30 -19.62 -9.14
N GLN A 615 -0.96 -19.81 -8.77
CA GLN A 615 -1.88 -20.73 -9.43
C GLN A 615 -2.13 -20.32 -10.89
N PHE A 616 -2.31 -19.03 -11.16
CA PHE A 616 -2.41 -18.51 -12.53
C PHE A 616 -1.19 -18.86 -13.38
N LEU A 617 0.03 -18.76 -12.83
CA LEU A 617 1.24 -19.17 -13.53
C LEU A 617 1.28 -20.69 -13.76
N ARG A 618 0.83 -21.48 -12.78
CA ARG A 618 0.76 -22.95 -12.85
C ARG A 618 -0.26 -23.46 -13.87
N GLU A 619 -1.28 -22.67 -14.19
CA GLU A 619 -2.31 -22.96 -15.21
C GLU A 619 -1.86 -22.71 -16.66
N HIS A 620 -0.67 -22.13 -16.89
CA HIS A 620 -0.21 -21.75 -18.22
C HIS A 620 0.94 -22.63 -18.75
N ASP A 621 0.67 -23.35 -19.84
CA ASP A 621 1.62 -24.24 -20.54
C ASP A 621 2.95 -23.61 -20.98
N SER A 622 3.07 -22.28 -21.04
CA SER A 622 4.34 -21.60 -21.34
C SER A 622 5.27 -21.51 -20.13
N VAL A 623 4.77 -21.69 -18.90
CA VAL A 623 5.55 -21.66 -17.67
C VAL A 623 6.21 -23.03 -17.43
N LYS A 624 7.49 -23.01 -17.05
CA LYS A 624 8.31 -24.18 -16.74
C LYS A 624 8.36 -24.44 -15.24
N GLU A 625 8.64 -23.39 -14.47
CA GLU A 625 8.80 -23.41 -13.01
C GLU A 625 8.12 -22.15 -12.47
N CYS A 626 7.34 -22.27 -11.39
CA CYS A 626 6.80 -21.11 -10.66
C CYS A 626 6.65 -21.42 -9.17
N TRP A 627 6.95 -20.43 -8.33
CA TRP A 627 6.93 -20.57 -6.88
C TRP A 627 6.76 -19.22 -6.18
N VAL A 628 6.66 -19.25 -4.86
CA VAL A 628 6.65 -18.09 -3.98
C VAL A 628 7.71 -18.28 -2.89
N GLU A 629 8.46 -17.24 -2.54
CA GLU A 629 9.38 -17.28 -1.40
C GLU A 629 9.56 -15.92 -0.69
N PRO A 630 9.96 -15.91 0.60
CA PRO A 630 10.40 -14.72 1.30
C PRO A 630 11.80 -14.27 0.84
N VAL A 631 11.94 -13.07 0.26
CA VAL A 631 13.21 -12.56 -0.29
C VAL A 631 13.90 -11.48 0.56
N PHE A 632 13.36 -11.14 1.74
CA PHE A 632 14.03 -10.31 2.75
C PHE A 632 13.42 -10.42 4.16
N GLU A 633 14.13 -9.95 5.18
CA GLU A 633 13.69 -9.97 6.59
C GLU A 633 12.34 -9.25 6.82
N TYR A 634 11.35 -10.01 7.28
CA TYR A 634 9.98 -9.57 7.56
C TYR A 634 9.90 -8.50 8.65
N GLY A 635 10.73 -8.62 9.70
CA GLY A 635 10.80 -7.64 10.79
C GLY A 635 11.25 -6.26 10.33
N GLN A 636 11.98 -6.17 9.22
CA GLN A 636 12.39 -4.91 8.60
C GLN A 636 11.43 -4.45 7.48
N SER A 637 10.90 -5.38 6.69
CA SER A 637 9.81 -5.10 5.74
C SER A 637 8.87 -6.30 5.59
N PRO A 638 7.57 -6.16 5.93
CA PRO A 638 6.65 -7.29 5.93
C PRO A 638 6.14 -7.71 4.53
N ARG A 639 6.49 -6.97 3.46
CA ARG A 639 6.13 -7.29 2.06
C ARG A 639 7.21 -8.14 1.40
N ASN A 640 7.64 -9.21 2.06
CA ASN A 640 8.80 -9.98 1.64
C ASN A 640 8.51 -11.16 0.69
N LEU A 641 7.24 -11.49 0.44
CA LEU A 641 6.88 -12.51 -0.54
C LEU A 641 7.09 -12.01 -1.98
N ALA A 642 7.92 -12.71 -2.75
CA ALA A 642 8.02 -12.57 -4.19
C ALA A 642 7.29 -13.74 -4.88
N VAL A 643 6.51 -13.45 -5.93
CA VAL A 643 5.96 -14.45 -6.85
C VAL A 643 6.93 -14.60 -8.03
N ILE A 644 7.40 -15.82 -8.26
CA ILE A 644 8.45 -16.15 -9.24
C ILE A 644 7.87 -17.04 -10.34
N GLY A 645 8.29 -16.80 -11.57
CA GLY A 645 7.95 -17.66 -12.72
C GLY A 645 9.04 -17.64 -13.77
N ILE A 646 9.34 -18.80 -14.35
CA ILE A 646 10.31 -18.99 -15.44
C ILE A 646 9.59 -19.68 -16.61
N LYS A 647 9.79 -19.15 -17.82
CA LYS A 647 9.25 -19.69 -19.08
C LYS A 647 10.03 -20.93 -19.55
N LYS A 648 9.39 -21.79 -20.35
CA LYS A 648 10.02 -22.92 -21.04
C LYS A 648 11.12 -22.49 -22.02
#